data_AF-A0A845R941-F1
#
_entry.id   AF-A0A845R941-F1
#
_cell.length_a   1.000
_cell.length_b   1.000
_cell.length_c   1.000
_cell.angle_alpha   90.00
_cell.angle_beta   90.00
_cell.angle_gamma   90.00
#
_symmetry.space_group_name_H-M   'P 1'
#
loop_
_entity.id
_entity.type
_entity.pdbx_description
1 polymer ?
#
loop_
_entity_poly.entity_id
_entity_poly.type
_entity_poly.pdbx_seq_one_letter_code
_entity_poly.pdbx_strand_id
1 'polypeptide(L)'
;MKNSNRLGSRLCIGLMFLFLYAPIILLIIFSFNAGDSSAVWKGFSLDWYSKLFRNRLIMESVYTTLLVSLLATAIATVAGTFAAIGLYSLGRKKREALLTVNNIPMMNADIVTGVSLCLFFVAFFQGWGTFARWFNSVQSAVELPDRLVLGFTTLLLAHVAFNIPYVILNVAPKLRQMDRNLMDAAQDLGCTWMQAFWRVMLPEIKPGIVSGALIAFTMSIDDFIISYFTAGSASSTLAMTIYGMTKKRVTPEINAVSTLLFLSVLVLLVITNVREARQEARRNRGRAHQPSALERLRLKMAGPRYKWARRGLAGALACAFLCTVTVLAHATSSRPVVNVCSLGEYIDEELITRFENATGIRVNYQTAESNEALYSLLKSGGADYDVVVTSDYMAGRFIQEGMVEKLDYSQIPNFSLMDERFLNLDFDPANEYTVPYTWGTLGIIYNRNMVEEEITSWSALYDDKYAGNVLLINNSRDALAEALLCLGYSVNTTDEAQIREAYELVAGASRRGVFQGRVSDEVFQKMEGGNAAIATYYAGDYLSMLDNQADGVDLAFVIPEEGSNWFVDAMLMIRDAPHRKEGHMWINFIASTEANLANMDYIWYASPNKAALEQYPDYYEELYEEELDPEIYEIMAAPEEILARCEPYHNLPAATLKLYNDLWTQLGVK
;
A
#
# COMPACT_ATOMS: atom_id res chain seq x y z
N MET A 1 9.71 47.52 -20.80
CA MET A 1 10.16 46.51 -19.81
C MET A 1 11.41 45.85 -20.35
N LYS A 2 12.53 45.97 -19.62
CA LYS A 2 13.90 45.62 -20.03
C LYS A 2 14.04 44.11 -20.29
N ASN A 3 14.83 43.76 -21.31
CA ASN A 3 15.36 42.42 -21.58
C ASN A 3 16.22 41.91 -20.41
N SER A 4 15.62 41.44 -19.32
CA SER A 4 16.35 40.77 -18.24
C SER A 4 16.68 39.33 -18.63
N ASN A 5 17.96 38.97 -18.50
CA ASN A 5 18.57 37.63 -18.57
C ASN A 5 17.69 36.44 -19.03
N ARG A 6 17.37 36.37 -20.32
CA ARG A 6 16.76 35.19 -20.93
C ARG A 6 17.60 33.92 -20.71
N LEU A 7 18.94 34.06 -20.65
CA LEU A 7 19.83 32.92 -20.42
C LEU A 7 19.80 32.46 -18.96
N GLY A 8 19.93 33.39 -18.00
CA GLY A 8 19.87 33.07 -16.57
C GLY A 8 18.50 32.51 -16.16
N SER A 9 17.40 33.08 -16.65
CA SER A 9 16.05 32.54 -16.40
C SER A 9 15.87 31.13 -16.99
N ARG A 10 16.36 30.87 -18.22
CA ARG A 10 16.32 29.53 -18.82
C ARG A 10 17.20 28.53 -18.09
N LEU A 11 18.36 28.96 -17.59
CA LEU A 11 19.25 28.13 -16.77
C LEU A 11 18.59 27.77 -15.44
N CYS A 12 18.01 28.75 -14.73
CA CYS A 12 17.27 28.49 -13.49
C CYS A 12 16.08 27.55 -13.72
N ILE A 13 15.30 27.75 -14.80
CA ILE A 13 14.20 26.84 -15.17
C ILE A 13 14.75 25.44 -15.48
N GLY A 14 15.88 25.35 -16.20
CA GLY A 14 16.53 24.08 -16.50
C GLY A 14 17.02 23.35 -15.24
N LEU A 15 17.64 24.06 -14.30
CA LEU A 15 18.06 23.52 -13.01
C LEU A 15 16.87 23.11 -12.14
N MET A 16 15.78 23.88 -12.15
CA MET A 16 14.53 23.50 -11.46
C MET A 16 13.95 22.21 -12.04
N PHE A 17 13.91 22.07 -13.37
CA PHE A 17 13.46 20.84 -14.01
C PHE A 17 14.41 19.67 -13.73
N LEU A 18 15.72 19.90 -13.78
CA LEU A 18 16.69 18.87 -13.43
C LEU A 18 16.50 18.42 -11.99
N PHE A 19 16.36 19.34 -11.04
CA PHE A 19 16.10 19.02 -9.65
C PHE A 19 14.78 18.25 -9.45
N LEU A 20 13.71 18.64 -10.15
CA LEU A 20 12.41 17.97 -10.05
C LEU A 20 12.41 16.57 -10.68
N TYR A 21 13.07 16.38 -11.82
CA TYR A 21 13.05 15.14 -12.58
C TYR A 21 14.24 14.21 -12.29
N ALA A 22 15.33 14.68 -11.69
CA ALA A 22 16.50 13.85 -11.38
C ALA A 22 16.16 12.65 -10.49
N PRO A 23 15.37 12.78 -9.39
CA PRO A 23 14.96 11.62 -8.60
C PRO A 23 14.17 10.61 -9.43
N ILE A 24 13.26 11.07 -10.30
CA ILE A 24 12.47 10.20 -11.17
C ILE A 24 13.39 9.46 -12.16
N ILE A 25 14.39 10.15 -12.73
CA ILE A 25 15.38 9.54 -13.62
C ILE A 25 16.20 8.49 -12.87
N LEU A 26 16.60 8.76 -11.62
CA LEU A 26 17.31 7.77 -10.79
C LEU A 26 16.46 6.55 -10.50
N LEU A 27 15.19 6.71 -10.13
CA LEU A 27 14.26 5.59 -9.97
C LEU A 27 14.15 4.78 -11.27
N ILE A 28 14.03 5.44 -12.42
CA ILE A 28 14.01 4.76 -13.73
C ILE A 28 15.31 3.98 -13.96
N ILE A 29 16.48 4.54 -13.62
CA ILE A 29 17.76 3.82 -13.75
C ILE A 29 17.78 2.60 -12.84
N PHE A 30 17.47 2.76 -11.54
CA PHE A 30 17.46 1.67 -10.57
C PHE A 30 16.35 0.63 -10.80
N SER A 31 15.34 0.93 -11.64
CA SER A 31 14.40 -0.09 -12.11
C SER A 31 15.04 -1.17 -12.98
N PHE A 32 16.24 -0.90 -13.51
CA PHE A 32 17.05 -1.87 -14.26
C PHE A 32 18.18 -2.46 -13.42
N ASN A 33 18.16 -2.33 -12.08
CA ASN A 33 19.21 -2.90 -11.24
C ASN A 33 19.16 -4.43 -11.27
N ALA A 34 20.31 -5.10 -11.20
CA ALA A 34 20.38 -6.56 -11.10
C ALA A 34 20.27 -7.09 -9.67
N GLY A 35 20.56 -6.28 -8.65
CA GLY A 35 20.45 -6.65 -7.24
C GLY A 35 19.10 -6.27 -6.62
N ASP A 36 18.84 -6.74 -5.40
CA ASP A 36 17.60 -6.50 -4.65
C ASP A 36 17.61 -5.19 -3.86
N SER A 37 18.78 -4.58 -3.65
CA SER A 37 18.91 -3.25 -3.03
C SER A 37 18.54 -2.13 -4.00
N SER A 38 17.78 -1.15 -3.50
CA SER A 38 17.55 0.13 -4.22
C SER A 38 18.65 1.18 -4.00
N ALA A 39 19.63 0.90 -3.14
CA ALA A 39 20.75 1.80 -2.87
C ALA A 39 22.02 1.39 -3.63
N VAL A 40 22.23 0.09 -3.80
CA VAL A 40 23.47 -0.48 -4.36
C VAL A 40 23.25 -0.97 -5.80
N TRP A 41 23.95 -0.38 -6.76
CA TRP A 41 23.88 -0.80 -8.16
C TRP A 41 24.76 -2.03 -8.40
N LYS A 42 24.15 -3.20 -8.66
CA LYS A 42 24.86 -4.46 -8.94
C LYS A 42 24.96 -4.81 -10.44
N GLY A 43 24.24 -4.10 -11.32
CA GLY A 43 24.29 -4.35 -12.77
C GLY A 43 22.99 -4.02 -13.50
N PHE A 44 22.94 -4.27 -14.81
CA PHE A 44 21.74 -4.06 -15.62
C PHE A 44 20.92 -5.37 -15.75
N SER A 45 19.63 -5.33 -15.44
CA SER A 45 18.69 -6.44 -15.58
C SER A 45 17.27 -5.96 -15.95
N LEU A 46 16.47 -6.85 -16.55
CA LEU A 46 15.03 -6.66 -16.78
C LEU A 46 14.17 -7.56 -15.89
N ASP A 47 14.80 -8.27 -14.95
CA ASP A 47 14.15 -9.29 -14.12
C ASP A 47 12.97 -8.71 -13.31
N TRP A 48 13.13 -7.51 -12.76
CA TRP A 48 12.09 -6.81 -12.01
C TRP A 48 10.82 -6.54 -12.81
N TYR A 49 10.93 -6.28 -14.12
CA TYR A 49 9.75 -6.15 -14.97
C TYR A 49 9.05 -7.50 -15.17
N SER A 50 9.79 -8.61 -15.21
CA SER A 50 9.21 -9.95 -15.28
C SER A 50 8.54 -10.35 -13.97
N LYS A 51 9.23 -10.16 -12.84
CA LYS A 51 8.71 -10.34 -11.48
C LYS A 51 7.42 -9.55 -11.29
N LEU A 52 7.43 -8.28 -11.70
CA LEU A 52 6.26 -7.40 -11.66
C LEU A 52 5.02 -7.98 -12.37
N PHE A 53 5.16 -8.48 -13.60
CA PHE A 53 4.00 -9.04 -14.34
C PHE A 53 3.55 -10.40 -13.78
N ARG A 54 4.40 -11.09 -13.02
CA ARG A 54 4.06 -12.32 -12.28
C ARG A 54 3.48 -12.02 -10.90
N ASN A 55 3.80 -10.86 -10.33
CA ASN A 55 3.29 -10.42 -9.05
C ASN A 55 1.78 -10.18 -9.13
N ARG A 56 1.03 -11.12 -8.58
CA ARG A 56 -0.42 -11.11 -8.59
C ARG A 56 -0.99 -9.92 -7.83
N LEU A 57 -0.44 -9.56 -6.67
CA LEU A 57 -0.93 -8.44 -5.86
C LEU A 57 -0.83 -7.14 -6.66
N ILE A 58 0.28 -6.92 -7.37
CA ILE A 58 0.45 -5.74 -8.21
C ILE A 58 -0.49 -5.79 -9.40
N MET A 59 -0.58 -6.91 -10.12
CA MET A 59 -1.48 -7.04 -11.27
C MET A 59 -2.96 -6.88 -10.90
N GLU A 60 -3.38 -7.37 -9.74
CA GLU A 60 -4.73 -7.17 -9.20
C GLU A 60 -5.00 -5.69 -8.89
N SER A 61 -4.03 -4.97 -8.34
CA SER A 61 -4.14 -3.52 -8.13
C SER A 61 -4.23 -2.74 -9.45
N VAL A 62 -3.52 -3.18 -10.49
CA VAL A 62 -3.63 -2.63 -11.86
C VAL A 62 -5.04 -2.86 -12.41
N TYR A 63 -5.58 -4.07 -12.28
CA TYR A 63 -6.94 -4.39 -12.74
C TYR A 63 -7.99 -3.58 -11.97
N THR A 64 -7.82 -3.43 -10.66
CA THR A 64 -8.71 -2.63 -9.80
C THR A 64 -8.67 -1.16 -10.22
N THR A 65 -7.50 -0.56 -10.39
CA THR A 65 -7.35 0.82 -10.88
C THR A 65 -8.01 1.02 -12.23
N LEU A 66 -7.78 0.11 -13.19
CA LEU A 66 -8.37 0.20 -14.52
C LEU A 66 -9.88 0.02 -14.48
N LEU A 67 -10.40 -0.90 -13.66
CA LEU A 67 -11.83 -1.14 -13.54
C LEU A 67 -12.55 0.06 -12.89
N VAL A 68 -12.05 0.55 -11.76
CA VAL A 68 -12.60 1.72 -11.06
C VAL A 68 -12.55 2.93 -11.96
N SER A 69 -11.40 3.22 -12.58
CA SER A 69 -11.25 4.40 -13.44
C SER A 69 -12.17 4.35 -14.66
N LEU A 70 -12.30 3.19 -15.31
CA LEU A 70 -13.16 3.00 -16.48
C LEU A 70 -14.64 3.13 -16.11
N LEU A 71 -15.09 2.46 -15.05
CA LEU A 71 -16.49 2.52 -14.59
C LEU A 71 -16.84 3.92 -14.06
N ALA A 72 -15.99 4.50 -13.22
CA ALA A 72 -16.20 5.84 -12.69
C ALA A 72 -16.28 6.87 -13.83
N THR A 73 -15.38 6.77 -14.81
CA THR A 73 -15.42 7.65 -16.01
C THR A 73 -16.71 7.47 -16.78
N ALA A 74 -17.14 6.24 -17.04
CA ALA A 74 -18.36 5.98 -17.80
C ALA A 74 -19.59 6.55 -17.08
N ILE A 75 -19.73 6.26 -15.78
CA ILE A 75 -20.85 6.72 -14.96
C ILE A 75 -20.82 8.25 -14.80
N ALA A 76 -19.66 8.83 -14.44
CA ALA A 76 -19.50 10.27 -14.28
C ALA A 76 -19.69 11.03 -15.60
N THR A 77 -19.29 10.47 -16.74
CA THR A 77 -19.51 11.09 -18.05
C THR A 77 -21.00 11.19 -18.36
N VAL A 78 -21.76 10.11 -18.10
CA VAL A 78 -23.21 10.10 -18.28
C VAL A 78 -23.87 11.06 -17.30
N ALA A 79 -23.64 10.89 -16.00
CA ALA A 79 -24.23 11.70 -14.93
C ALA A 79 -23.87 13.19 -15.08
N GLY A 80 -22.59 13.50 -15.29
CA GLY A 80 -22.08 14.87 -15.46
C GLY A 80 -22.58 15.54 -16.73
N THR A 81 -22.76 14.81 -17.83
CA THR A 81 -23.36 15.38 -19.06
C THR A 81 -24.82 15.75 -18.83
N PHE A 82 -25.62 14.86 -18.23
CA PHE A 82 -27.01 15.16 -17.89
C PHE A 82 -27.13 16.28 -16.86
N ALA A 83 -26.26 16.29 -15.85
CA ALA A 83 -26.17 17.37 -14.88
C ALA A 83 -25.83 18.71 -15.55
N ALA A 84 -24.87 18.75 -16.48
CA ALA A 84 -24.51 19.96 -17.21
C ALA A 84 -25.68 20.52 -18.04
N ILE A 85 -26.45 19.64 -18.71
CA ILE A 85 -27.65 20.02 -19.47
C ILE A 85 -28.73 20.54 -18.52
N GLY A 86 -28.99 19.84 -17.43
CA GLY A 86 -29.94 20.25 -16.40
C GLY A 86 -29.58 21.62 -15.81
N LEU A 87 -28.32 21.81 -15.40
CA LEU A 87 -27.80 23.07 -14.90
C LEU A 87 -27.93 24.20 -15.94
N TYR A 88 -27.76 23.91 -17.23
CA TYR A 88 -27.91 24.89 -18.30
C TYR A 88 -29.37 25.36 -18.46
N SER A 89 -30.34 24.49 -18.18
CA SER A 89 -31.77 24.83 -18.22
C SER A 89 -32.23 25.70 -17.04
N LEU A 90 -31.46 25.76 -15.94
CA LEU A 90 -31.81 26.54 -14.75
C LEU A 90 -31.51 28.03 -14.90
N GLY A 91 -32.31 28.85 -14.21
CA GLY A 91 -32.05 30.28 -14.06
C GLY A 91 -30.68 30.56 -13.41
N ARG A 92 -30.07 31.71 -13.77
CA ARG A 92 -28.68 32.06 -13.43
C ARG A 92 -28.31 31.84 -11.96
N LYS A 93 -29.15 32.31 -11.02
CA LYS A 93 -28.88 32.21 -9.57
C LYS A 93 -28.86 30.75 -9.07
N LYS A 94 -29.85 29.94 -9.46
CA LYS A 94 -29.93 28.51 -9.08
C LYS A 94 -28.77 27.72 -9.67
N ARG A 95 -28.42 28.02 -10.92
CA ARG A 95 -27.27 27.41 -11.60
C ARG A 95 -25.95 27.74 -10.90
N GLU A 96 -25.72 29.02 -10.55
CA GLU A 96 -24.51 29.43 -9.82
C GLU A 96 -24.42 28.74 -8.45
N ALA A 97 -25.51 28.69 -7.68
CA ALA A 97 -25.52 28.00 -6.38
C ALA A 97 -25.18 26.50 -6.50
N LEU A 98 -25.80 25.78 -7.44
CA LEU A 98 -25.53 24.35 -7.65
C LEU A 98 -24.14 24.10 -8.19
N LEU A 99 -23.60 24.98 -9.05
CA LEU A 99 -22.23 24.89 -9.53
C LEU A 99 -21.22 25.11 -8.40
N THR A 100 -21.50 26.00 -7.46
CA THR A 100 -20.65 26.18 -6.27
C THR A 100 -20.58 24.87 -5.47
N VAL A 101 -21.72 24.24 -5.18
CA VAL A 101 -21.77 22.96 -4.47
C VAL A 101 -21.03 21.86 -5.24
N ASN A 102 -21.29 21.76 -6.55
CA ASN A 102 -20.64 20.80 -7.42
C ASN A 102 -19.12 20.96 -7.47
N ASN A 103 -18.60 22.19 -7.35
CA ASN A 103 -17.17 22.45 -7.43
C ASN A 103 -16.44 22.30 -6.08
N ILE A 104 -17.15 22.03 -4.97
CA ILE A 104 -16.52 21.81 -3.66
C ILE A 104 -15.41 20.75 -3.72
N PRO A 105 -15.62 19.56 -4.32
CA PRO A 105 -14.57 18.53 -4.39
C PRO A 105 -13.31 19.00 -5.13
N MET A 106 -13.45 19.91 -6.10
CA MET A 106 -12.33 20.44 -6.89
C MET A 106 -11.61 21.62 -6.22
N MET A 107 -12.27 22.29 -5.27
CA MET A 107 -11.74 23.48 -4.60
C MET A 107 -11.06 23.13 -3.29
N ASN A 108 -11.51 22.07 -2.63
CA ASN A 108 -10.90 21.57 -1.41
C ASN A 108 -9.63 20.78 -1.71
N ALA A 109 -8.77 20.65 -0.71
CA ALA A 109 -7.69 19.67 -0.77
C ALA A 109 -8.28 18.25 -0.86
N ASP A 110 -7.69 17.39 -1.67
CA ASP A 110 -8.19 16.02 -1.90
C ASP A 110 -8.35 15.24 -0.60
N ILE A 111 -7.47 15.49 0.38
CA ILE A 111 -7.52 14.85 1.71
C ILE A 111 -8.81 15.17 2.46
N VAL A 112 -9.31 16.41 2.33
CA VAL A 112 -10.57 16.83 2.96
C VAL A 112 -11.73 16.07 2.32
N THR A 113 -11.73 15.95 1.00
CA THR A 113 -12.76 15.20 0.25
C THR A 113 -12.73 13.71 0.61
N GLY A 114 -11.55 13.09 0.64
CA GLY A 114 -11.37 11.67 0.98
C GLY A 114 -11.85 11.35 2.40
N VAL A 115 -11.37 12.09 3.40
CA VAL A 115 -11.79 11.91 4.81
C VAL A 115 -13.29 12.18 4.99
N SER A 116 -13.84 13.20 4.33
CA SER A 116 -15.28 13.50 4.42
C SER A 116 -16.14 12.38 3.84
N LEU A 117 -15.73 11.78 2.72
CA LEU A 117 -16.43 10.66 2.10
C LEU A 117 -16.33 9.40 2.98
N CYS A 118 -15.16 9.12 3.55
CA CYS A 118 -14.97 8.04 4.50
C CYS A 118 -15.91 8.17 5.71
N LEU A 119 -15.91 9.33 6.37
CA LEU A 119 -16.80 9.61 7.50
C LEU A 119 -18.27 9.49 7.10
N PHE A 120 -18.63 9.96 5.91
CA PHE A 120 -19.98 9.81 5.38
C PHE A 120 -20.37 8.34 5.21
N PHE A 121 -19.52 7.51 4.62
CA PHE A 121 -19.77 6.07 4.46
C PHE A 121 -19.88 5.36 5.80
N VAL A 122 -18.94 5.60 6.72
CA VAL A 122 -18.97 5.00 8.07
C VAL A 122 -20.24 5.38 8.82
N ALA A 123 -20.64 6.66 8.79
CA ALA A 123 -21.89 7.10 9.41
C ALA A 123 -23.13 6.46 8.73
N PHE A 124 -23.11 6.33 7.41
CA PHE A 124 -24.17 5.65 6.65
C PHE A 124 -24.27 4.16 7.01
N PHE A 125 -23.14 3.46 7.16
CA PHE A 125 -23.10 2.04 7.52
C PHE A 125 -23.66 1.78 8.91
N GLN A 126 -23.38 2.66 9.88
CA GLN A 126 -23.98 2.58 11.22
C GLN A 126 -25.51 2.71 11.18
N GLY A 127 -26.02 3.65 10.37
CA GLY A 127 -27.46 3.80 10.14
C GLY A 127 -28.06 2.59 9.43
N TRP A 128 -27.36 2.07 8.42
CA TRP A 128 -27.76 0.89 7.65
C TRP A 128 -27.91 -0.33 8.54
N GLY A 129 -26.94 -0.64 9.41
CA GLY A 129 -27.01 -1.83 10.27
C GLY A 129 -28.18 -1.80 11.25
N THR A 130 -28.68 -0.63 11.62
CA THR A 130 -29.92 -0.51 12.41
C THR A 130 -31.15 -0.78 11.55
N PHE A 131 -31.18 -0.26 10.33
CA PHE A 131 -32.26 -0.50 9.37
C PHE A 131 -32.31 -1.96 8.92
N ALA A 132 -31.19 -2.57 8.59
CA ALA A 132 -31.07 -3.95 8.12
C ALA A 132 -31.59 -4.93 9.18
N ARG A 133 -31.15 -4.79 10.44
CA ARG A 133 -31.66 -5.60 11.56
C ARG A 133 -33.16 -5.46 11.74
N TRP A 134 -33.70 -4.24 11.64
CA TRP A 134 -35.14 -4.03 11.69
C TRP A 134 -35.84 -4.70 10.50
N PHE A 135 -35.36 -4.52 9.28
CA PHE A 135 -35.94 -5.09 8.06
C PHE A 135 -35.95 -6.63 8.09
N ASN A 136 -34.81 -7.22 8.46
CA ASN A 136 -34.62 -8.66 8.63
C ASN A 136 -35.54 -9.22 9.74
N SER A 137 -35.83 -8.43 10.78
CA SER A 137 -36.78 -8.85 11.83
C SER A 137 -38.24 -8.85 11.37
N VAL A 138 -38.59 -8.00 10.39
CA VAL A 138 -39.96 -7.82 9.90
C VAL A 138 -40.28 -8.79 8.76
N GLN A 139 -39.27 -9.16 7.96
CA GLN A 139 -39.45 -10.05 6.82
C GLN A 139 -38.20 -10.90 6.56
N SER A 140 -38.41 -12.20 6.39
CA SER A 140 -37.38 -13.23 6.16
C SER A 140 -37.25 -13.66 4.68
N ALA A 141 -37.89 -12.94 3.75
CA ALA A 141 -37.82 -13.29 2.33
C ALA A 141 -36.49 -12.90 1.67
N VAL A 142 -35.83 -11.86 2.17
CA VAL A 142 -34.53 -11.38 1.70
C VAL A 142 -33.77 -10.89 2.93
N GLU A 143 -32.68 -11.56 3.26
CA GLU A 143 -31.77 -11.12 4.32
C GLU A 143 -30.86 -10.03 3.77
N LEU A 144 -30.98 -8.83 4.34
CA LEU A 144 -30.06 -7.73 4.07
C LEU A 144 -28.79 -7.91 4.92
N PRO A 145 -27.61 -7.50 4.40
CA PRO A 145 -26.38 -7.53 5.18
C PRO A 145 -26.48 -6.55 6.35
N ASP A 146 -26.26 -7.06 7.57
CA ASP A 146 -26.32 -6.27 8.81
C ASP A 146 -25.13 -5.31 8.98
N ARG A 147 -23.99 -5.62 8.34
CA ARG A 147 -22.78 -4.78 8.35
C ARG A 147 -22.37 -4.47 6.92
N LEU A 148 -22.22 -3.19 6.63
CA LEU A 148 -21.55 -2.70 5.42
C LEU A 148 -20.14 -2.29 5.79
N VAL A 149 -19.21 -2.53 4.88
CA VAL A 149 -17.78 -2.23 5.02
C VAL A 149 -17.28 -1.42 3.83
N LEU A 150 -16.15 -0.74 4.01
CA LEU A 150 -15.49 -0.07 2.89
C LEU A 150 -14.95 -1.13 1.91
N GLY A 151 -15.04 -0.84 0.62
CA GLY A 151 -14.68 -1.79 -0.43
C GLY A 151 -14.68 -1.15 -1.81
N PHE A 152 -14.66 -1.98 -2.85
CA PHE A 152 -14.76 -1.56 -4.24
C PHE A 152 -15.96 -0.63 -4.52
N THR A 153 -17.11 -0.87 -3.88
CA THR A 153 -18.32 -0.07 -4.11
C THR A 153 -18.17 1.37 -3.59
N THR A 154 -17.65 1.56 -2.38
CA THR A 154 -17.42 2.89 -1.82
C THR A 154 -16.34 3.63 -2.60
N LEU A 155 -15.29 2.92 -3.01
CA LEU A 155 -14.26 3.42 -3.91
C LEU A 155 -14.87 3.92 -5.24
N LEU A 156 -15.68 3.10 -5.91
CA LEU A 156 -16.32 3.47 -7.16
C LEU A 156 -17.25 4.69 -7.00
N LEU A 157 -18.08 4.72 -5.95
CA LEU A 157 -18.99 5.83 -5.70
C LEU A 157 -18.24 7.14 -5.41
N ALA A 158 -17.16 7.07 -4.64
CA ALA A 158 -16.27 8.20 -4.39
C ALA A 158 -15.66 8.72 -5.70
N HIS A 159 -15.16 7.80 -6.55
CA HIS A 159 -14.59 8.15 -7.85
C HIS A 159 -15.62 8.76 -8.79
N VAL A 160 -16.87 8.29 -8.80
CA VAL A 160 -17.94 8.92 -9.58
C VAL A 160 -18.23 10.33 -9.07
N ALA A 161 -18.36 10.51 -7.76
CA ALA A 161 -18.71 11.79 -7.14
C ALA A 161 -17.67 12.88 -7.45
N PHE A 162 -16.37 12.58 -7.34
CA PHE A 162 -15.33 13.56 -7.62
C PHE A 162 -15.12 13.82 -9.12
N ASN A 163 -15.46 12.87 -10.01
CA ASN A 163 -15.28 13.02 -11.45
C ASN A 163 -16.40 13.81 -12.16
N ILE A 164 -17.62 13.82 -11.62
CA ILE A 164 -18.76 14.55 -12.18
C ILE A 164 -18.44 16.05 -12.43
N PRO A 165 -17.80 16.78 -11.50
CA PRO A 165 -17.43 18.18 -11.70
C PRO A 165 -16.51 18.42 -12.91
N TYR A 166 -15.50 17.58 -13.12
CA TYR A 166 -14.61 17.68 -14.28
C TYR A 166 -15.36 17.49 -15.60
N VAL A 167 -16.32 16.56 -15.65
CA VAL A 167 -17.17 16.37 -16.83
C VAL A 167 -18.03 17.62 -17.08
N ILE A 168 -18.67 18.16 -16.03
CA ILE A 168 -19.51 19.36 -16.15
C ILE A 168 -18.70 20.55 -16.67
N LEU A 169 -17.49 20.76 -16.17
CA LEU A 169 -16.62 21.86 -16.62
C LEU A 169 -16.21 21.76 -18.09
N ASN A 170 -16.18 20.55 -18.66
CA ASN A 170 -15.86 20.34 -20.07
C ASN A 170 -17.10 20.41 -20.99
N VAL A 171 -18.27 19.97 -20.50
CA VAL A 171 -19.52 19.97 -21.28
C VAL A 171 -20.20 21.35 -21.25
N ALA A 172 -20.20 22.04 -20.11
CA ALA A 172 -20.90 23.31 -19.94
C ALA A 172 -20.45 24.43 -20.91
N PRO A 173 -19.15 24.60 -21.22
CA PRO A 173 -18.72 25.57 -22.23
C PRO A 173 -19.28 25.27 -23.63
N LYS A 174 -19.45 23.99 -23.99
CA LYS A 174 -20.04 23.59 -25.27
C LYS A 174 -21.53 23.88 -25.34
N LEU A 175 -22.26 23.65 -24.25
CA LEU A 175 -23.66 24.06 -24.14
C LEU A 175 -23.84 25.58 -24.25
N ARG A 176 -22.91 26.37 -23.69
CA ARG A 176 -22.92 27.84 -23.82
C ARG A 176 -22.57 28.35 -25.22
N GLN A 177 -21.74 27.59 -25.96
CA GLN A 177 -21.34 27.92 -27.34
C GLN A 177 -22.40 27.55 -28.38
N MET A 178 -23.26 26.57 -28.07
CA MET A 178 -24.34 26.13 -28.95
C MET A 178 -25.37 27.26 -29.14
N ASP A 179 -25.79 27.49 -30.39
CA ASP A 179 -26.88 28.41 -30.67
C ASP A 179 -28.17 27.88 -30.05
N ARG A 180 -28.84 28.74 -29.28
CA ARG A 180 -30.05 28.42 -28.52
C ARG A 180 -31.20 28.01 -29.42
N ASN A 181 -31.24 28.53 -30.65
CA ASN A 181 -32.34 28.30 -31.59
C ASN A 181 -32.21 26.99 -32.36
N LEU A 182 -31.05 26.30 -32.30
CA LEU A 182 -30.83 25.05 -33.06
C LEU A 182 -31.80 23.95 -32.68
N MET A 183 -32.18 23.88 -31.40
CA MET A 183 -33.13 22.89 -30.91
C MET A 183 -34.57 23.18 -31.36
N ASP A 184 -34.95 24.45 -31.38
CA ASP A 184 -36.29 24.89 -31.83
C ASP A 184 -36.41 24.71 -33.34
N ALA A 185 -35.40 25.10 -34.11
CA ALA A 185 -35.36 24.90 -35.56
C ALA A 185 -35.44 23.42 -35.96
N ALA A 186 -34.82 22.52 -35.18
CA ALA A 186 -34.93 21.08 -35.42
C ALA A 186 -36.36 20.56 -35.19
N GLN A 187 -37.05 21.08 -34.17
CA GLN A 187 -38.44 20.71 -33.86
C GLN A 187 -39.42 21.27 -34.89
N ASP A 188 -39.20 22.49 -35.37
CA ASP A 188 -39.97 23.10 -36.46
C ASP A 188 -39.88 22.29 -37.76
N LEU A 189 -38.72 21.68 -38.02
CA LEU A 189 -38.50 20.75 -39.15
C LEU A 189 -39.08 19.34 -38.90
N GLY A 190 -39.85 19.14 -37.84
CA GLY A 190 -40.57 17.90 -37.54
C GLY A 190 -39.82 16.89 -36.69
N CYS A 191 -38.66 17.25 -36.09
CA CYS A 191 -38.02 16.37 -35.11
C CYS A 191 -38.78 16.40 -33.77
N THR A 192 -39.01 15.24 -33.18
CA THR A 192 -39.42 15.19 -31.76
C THR A 192 -38.29 15.70 -30.86
N TRP A 193 -38.59 16.16 -29.64
CA TRP A 193 -37.58 16.62 -28.67
C TRP A 193 -36.44 15.60 -28.48
N MET A 194 -36.79 14.31 -28.39
CA MET A 194 -35.80 13.23 -28.25
C MET A 194 -34.93 13.09 -29.51
N GLN A 195 -35.51 13.25 -30.70
CA GLN A 195 -34.75 13.25 -31.94
C GLN A 195 -33.82 14.47 -32.04
N ALA A 196 -34.29 15.65 -31.66
CA ALA A 196 -33.46 16.86 -31.61
C ALA A 196 -32.30 16.72 -30.61
N PHE A 197 -32.56 16.13 -29.43
CA PHE A 197 -31.53 15.80 -28.45
C PHE A 197 -30.43 14.90 -29.03
N TRP A 198 -30.81 13.74 -29.59
CA TRP A 198 -29.83 12.77 -30.10
C TRP A 198 -29.15 13.18 -31.40
N ARG A 199 -29.81 13.98 -32.25
CA ARG A 199 -29.30 14.36 -33.59
C ARG A 199 -28.65 15.73 -33.66
N VAL A 200 -28.97 16.64 -32.74
CA VAL A 200 -28.49 18.03 -32.77
C VAL A 200 -27.69 18.33 -31.51
N MET A 201 -28.31 18.28 -30.33
CA MET A 201 -27.63 18.66 -29.09
C MET A 201 -26.44 17.77 -28.78
N LEU A 202 -26.64 16.44 -28.74
CA LEU A 202 -25.60 15.50 -28.33
C LEU A 202 -24.36 15.54 -29.27
N PRO A 203 -24.51 15.56 -30.61
CA PRO A 203 -23.38 15.73 -31.52
C PRO A 203 -22.60 17.04 -31.34
N GLU A 204 -23.29 18.15 -31.05
CA GLU A 204 -22.65 19.45 -30.81
C GLU A 204 -21.83 19.48 -29.51
N ILE A 205 -22.34 18.88 -28.44
CA ILE A 205 -21.62 18.83 -27.15
C ILE A 205 -20.63 17.66 -27.06
N LYS A 206 -20.67 16.70 -28.00
CA LYS A 206 -19.81 15.51 -28.03
C LYS A 206 -18.31 15.81 -27.83
N PRO A 207 -17.71 16.85 -28.44
CA PRO A 207 -16.31 17.16 -28.18
C PRO A 207 -16.02 17.46 -26.71
N GLY A 208 -16.96 18.14 -26.02
CA GLY A 208 -16.87 18.41 -24.58
C GLY A 208 -17.06 17.15 -23.75
N ILE A 209 -17.99 16.26 -24.13
CA ILE A 209 -18.20 14.97 -23.45
C ILE A 209 -16.92 14.12 -23.51
N VAL A 210 -16.30 14.02 -24.70
CA VAL A 210 -15.07 13.23 -24.87
C VAL A 210 -13.89 13.85 -24.10
N SER A 211 -13.81 15.18 -24.05
CA SER A 211 -12.80 15.89 -23.25
C SER A 211 -12.99 15.62 -21.75
N GLY A 212 -14.23 15.75 -21.27
CA GLY A 212 -14.59 15.48 -19.89
C GLY A 212 -14.33 14.03 -19.47
N ALA A 213 -14.64 13.08 -20.35
CA ALA A 213 -14.37 11.66 -20.12
C ALA A 213 -12.86 11.37 -20.00
N LEU A 214 -12.04 11.96 -20.88
CA LEU A 214 -10.58 11.77 -20.80
C LEU A 214 -10.01 12.37 -19.52
N ILE A 215 -10.46 13.57 -19.13
CA ILE A 215 -9.99 14.20 -17.88
C ILE A 215 -10.45 13.38 -16.67
N ALA A 216 -11.72 12.94 -16.63
CA ALA A 216 -12.22 12.09 -15.56
C ALA A 216 -11.42 10.78 -15.44
N PHE A 217 -11.07 10.16 -16.56
CA PHE A 217 -10.24 8.95 -16.57
C PHE A 217 -8.84 9.22 -16.03
N THR A 218 -8.19 10.28 -16.50
CA THR A 218 -6.85 10.68 -16.04
C THR A 218 -6.83 10.97 -14.55
N MET A 219 -7.79 11.74 -14.04
CA MET A 219 -7.88 12.05 -12.60
C MET A 219 -8.21 10.81 -11.76
N SER A 220 -8.96 9.85 -12.31
CA SER A 220 -9.35 8.62 -11.60
C SER A 220 -8.24 7.58 -11.50
N ILE A 221 -7.35 7.50 -12.50
CA ILE A 221 -6.19 6.59 -12.46
C ILE A 221 -5.14 7.08 -11.45
N ASP A 222 -4.92 8.40 -11.42
CA ASP A 222 -3.86 9.04 -10.63
C ASP A 222 -4.28 9.33 -9.18
N ASP A 223 -5.55 9.09 -8.82
CA ASP A 223 -6.03 9.34 -7.48
C ASP A 223 -5.50 8.29 -6.49
N PHE A 224 -4.74 8.78 -5.52
CA PHE A 224 -4.33 8.03 -4.33
C PHE A 224 -5.19 8.38 -3.11
N ILE A 225 -5.47 9.66 -2.89
CA ILE A 225 -5.98 10.15 -1.61
C ILE A 225 -7.43 9.71 -1.38
N ILE A 226 -8.31 9.90 -2.37
CA ILE A 226 -9.72 9.50 -2.21
C ILE A 226 -9.80 7.96 -2.14
N SER A 227 -9.01 7.27 -2.95
CA SER A 227 -8.85 5.81 -2.92
C SER A 227 -8.48 5.30 -1.53
N TYR A 228 -7.42 5.84 -0.93
CA TYR A 228 -6.90 5.44 0.38
C TYR A 228 -7.96 5.48 1.49
N PHE A 229 -8.80 6.51 1.51
CA PHE A 229 -9.83 6.66 2.53
C PHE A 229 -11.13 5.89 2.25
N THR A 230 -11.35 5.39 1.02
CA THR A 230 -12.66 4.84 0.61
C THR A 230 -12.63 3.40 0.13
N ALA A 231 -11.46 2.80 -0.08
CA ALA A 231 -11.34 1.45 -0.64
C ALA A 231 -11.46 0.31 0.37
N GLY A 232 -11.19 0.55 1.67
CA GLY A 232 -11.21 -0.49 2.70
C GLY A 232 -10.09 -1.52 2.56
N SER A 233 -10.22 -2.67 3.24
CA SER A 233 -9.19 -3.73 3.20
C SER A 233 -9.27 -4.62 1.96
N ALA A 234 -10.44 -4.70 1.33
CA ALA A 234 -10.73 -5.65 0.26
C ALA A 234 -10.40 -5.15 -1.16
N SER A 235 -9.92 -3.92 -1.33
CA SER A 235 -9.62 -3.36 -2.64
C SER A 235 -8.45 -2.40 -2.57
N SER A 236 -7.41 -2.67 -3.35
CA SER A 236 -6.23 -1.80 -3.44
C SER A 236 -6.04 -1.32 -4.87
N THR A 237 -5.91 -0.01 -5.05
CA THR A 237 -5.53 0.60 -6.32
C THR A 237 -4.01 0.57 -6.43
N LEU A 238 -3.50 0.60 -7.65
CA LEU A 238 -2.07 0.63 -7.93
C LEU A 238 -1.33 1.72 -7.14
N ALA A 239 -1.90 2.92 -7.02
CA ALA A 239 -1.29 4.01 -6.25
C ALA A 239 -1.20 3.68 -4.74
N MET A 240 -2.24 3.03 -4.17
CA MET A 240 -2.21 2.56 -2.79
C MET A 240 -1.18 1.44 -2.59
N THR A 241 -1.09 0.50 -3.53
CA THR A 241 -0.10 -0.57 -3.49
C THR A 241 1.31 -0.01 -3.57
N ILE A 242 1.60 0.93 -4.48
CA ILE A 242 2.90 1.62 -4.55
C ILE A 242 3.22 2.31 -3.23
N TYR A 243 2.28 3.07 -2.66
CA TYR A 243 2.47 3.73 -1.37
C TYR A 243 2.76 2.74 -0.24
N GLY A 244 2.02 1.63 -0.18
CA GLY A 244 2.27 0.55 0.78
C GLY A 244 3.65 -0.07 0.62
N MET A 245 4.11 -0.27 -0.61
CA MET A 245 5.46 -0.77 -0.89
C MET A 245 6.55 0.24 -0.51
N THR A 246 6.31 1.56 -0.64
CA THR A 246 7.32 2.56 -0.24
C THR A 246 7.54 2.69 1.27
N LYS A 247 6.62 2.16 2.07
CA LYS A 247 6.75 2.10 3.54
C LYS A 247 7.60 0.91 4.00
N LYS A 248 7.89 -0.02 3.08
CA LYS A 248 8.72 -1.19 3.29
C LYS A 248 10.13 -0.94 2.78
N ARG A 249 11.00 -1.95 2.87
CA ARG A 249 12.25 -2.03 2.11
C ARG A 249 11.98 -1.67 0.64
N VAL A 250 12.57 -0.56 0.18
CA VAL A 250 12.38 -0.15 -1.21
C VAL A 250 13.12 -1.14 -2.11
N THR A 251 12.39 -1.95 -2.85
CA THR A 251 12.94 -2.87 -3.85
C THR A 251 12.92 -2.24 -5.25
N PRO A 252 13.79 -2.68 -6.17
CA PRO A 252 13.74 -2.26 -7.57
C PRO A 252 12.43 -2.59 -8.29
N GLU A 253 11.61 -3.51 -7.77
CA GLU A 253 10.25 -3.75 -8.27
C GLU A 253 9.38 -2.48 -8.19
N ILE A 254 9.45 -1.75 -7.07
CA ILE A 254 8.74 -0.47 -6.88
C ILE A 254 9.17 0.54 -7.94
N ASN A 255 10.47 0.58 -8.24
CA ASN A 255 11.05 1.44 -9.27
C ASN A 255 10.49 1.10 -10.66
N ALA A 256 10.34 -0.19 -10.98
CA ALA A 256 9.75 -0.66 -12.23
C ALA A 256 8.27 -0.27 -12.36
N VAL A 257 7.47 -0.49 -11.31
CA VAL A 257 6.05 -0.06 -11.30
C VAL A 257 5.92 1.45 -11.47
N SER A 258 6.68 2.21 -10.68
CA SER A 258 6.65 3.68 -10.71
C SER A 258 7.06 4.21 -12.08
N THR A 259 8.03 3.56 -12.72
CA THR A 259 8.44 3.86 -14.10
C THR A 259 7.30 3.65 -15.09
N LEU A 260 6.61 2.50 -15.03
CA LEU A 260 5.47 2.22 -15.92
C LEU A 260 4.31 3.18 -15.70
N LEU A 261 3.98 3.48 -14.44
CA LEU A 261 2.94 4.45 -14.09
C LEU A 261 3.28 5.83 -14.66
N PHE A 262 4.49 6.33 -14.38
CA PHE A 262 4.95 7.63 -14.86
C PHE A 262 4.93 7.71 -16.39
N LEU A 263 5.43 6.70 -17.09
CA LEU A 263 5.41 6.64 -18.55
C LEU A 263 3.97 6.62 -19.09
N SER A 264 3.06 5.90 -18.44
CA SER A 264 1.65 5.83 -18.85
C SER A 264 0.94 7.19 -18.71
N VAL A 265 1.14 7.88 -17.57
CA VAL A 265 0.59 9.21 -17.32
C VAL A 265 1.19 10.24 -18.27
N LEU A 266 2.51 10.19 -18.49
CA LEU A 266 3.20 11.07 -19.43
C LEU A 266 2.65 10.89 -20.85
N VAL A 267 2.44 9.65 -21.30
CA VAL A 267 1.84 9.36 -22.61
C VAL A 267 0.43 9.91 -22.69
N LEU A 268 -0.42 9.71 -21.68
CA LEU A 268 -1.79 10.25 -21.63
C LEU A 268 -1.80 11.78 -21.65
N LEU A 269 -0.92 12.43 -20.91
CA LEU A 269 -0.76 13.88 -20.85
C LEU A 269 -0.29 14.44 -22.20
N VAL A 270 0.69 13.80 -22.84
CA VAL A 270 1.15 14.18 -24.18
C VAL A 270 0.02 14.03 -25.20
N ILE A 271 -0.75 12.94 -25.16
CA ILE A 271 -1.91 12.74 -26.04
C ILE A 271 -2.94 13.86 -25.84
N THR A 272 -3.25 14.19 -24.60
CA THR A 272 -4.24 15.22 -24.24
C THR A 272 -3.77 16.60 -24.70
N ASN A 273 -2.55 17.00 -24.34
CA ASN A 273 -1.96 18.28 -24.71
C ASN A 273 -1.80 18.44 -26.23
N VAL A 274 -1.32 17.41 -26.94
CA VAL A 274 -1.20 17.44 -28.40
C VAL A 274 -2.57 17.61 -29.06
N ARG A 275 -3.61 16.97 -28.51
CA ARG A 275 -4.97 17.09 -29.03
C ARG A 275 -5.55 18.47 -28.80
N GLU A 276 -5.37 19.06 -27.62
CA GLU A 276 -5.80 20.41 -27.31
C GLU A 276 -5.08 21.46 -28.16
N ALA A 277 -3.75 21.38 -28.23
CA ALA A 277 -2.94 22.27 -29.06
C ALA A 277 -3.34 22.21 -30.54
N ARG A 278 -3.66 21.00 -31.05
CA ARG A 278 -4.21 20.83 -32.41
C ARG A 278 -5.58 21.48 -32.57
N GLN A 279 -6.46 21.40 -31.58
CA GLN A 279 -7.78 22.04 -31.64
C GLN A 279 -7.68 23.57 -31.61
N GLU A 280 -6.80 24.09 -30.76
CA GLU A 280 -6.60 25.54 -30.59
C GLU A 280 -5.90 26.16 -31.82
N ALA A 281 -4.86 25.51 -32.34
CA ALA A 281 -4.21 25.94 -33.59
C ALA A 281 -5.15 25.90 -34.79
N ARG A 282 -6.13 24.98 -34.81
CA ARG A 282 -7.18 24.93 -35.85
C ARG A 282 -8.16 26.08 -35.71
N ARG A 283 -8.56 26.43 -34.48
CA ARG A 283 -9.47 27.54 -34.19
C ARG A 283 -8.85 28.91 -34.53
N ASN A 284 -7.58 29.12 -34.22
CA ASN A 284 -6.87 30.37 -34.50
C ASN A 284 -6.57 30.60 -35.99
N ARG A 285 -6.57 29.55 -36.82
CA ARG A 285 -6.17 29.67 -38.24
C ARG A 285 -7.27 30.12 -39.19
N GLY A 286 -8.54 30.19 -38.78
CA GLY A 286 -9.65 30.75 -39.57
C GLY A 286 -9.82 30.24 -41.03
N ARG A 287 -9.12 29.17 -41.43
CA ARG A 287 -9.05 28.70 -42.81
C ARG A 287 -10.21 27.77 -43.12
N ALA A 288 -10.82 27.96 -44.29
CA ALA A 288 -11.82 27.05 -44.84
C ALA A 288 -11.32 25.59 -44.77
N HIS A 289 -12.13 24.76 -44.11
CA HIS A 289 -11.82 23.39 -43.76
C HIS A 289 -11.62 22.51 -45.01
N GLN A 290 -10.37 22.10 -45.31
CA GLN A 290 -10.14 20.96 -46.20
C GLN A 290 -10.15 19.68 -45.37
N PRO A 291 -11.07 18.72 -45.62
CA PRO A 291 -11.18 17.54 -44.78
C PRO A 291 -9.91 16.69 -44.88
N SER A 292 -9.37 16.30 -43.71
CA SER A 292 -8.29 15.33 -43.56
C SER A 292 -8.65 13.98 -44.18
N ALA A 293 -7.67 13.12 -44.46
CA ALA A 293 -7.94 11.78 -45.02
C ALA A 293 -8.97 11.00 -44.18
N LEU A 294 -8.87 11.08 -42.85
CA LEU A 294 -9.85 10.54 -41.91
C LEU A 294 -11.22 11.22 -41.99
N GLU A 295 -11.31 12.55 -42.14
CA GLU A 295 -12.59 13.26 -42.32
C GLU A 295 -13.25 12.97 -43.67
N ARG A 296 -12.48 12.84 -44.76
CA ARG A 296 -13.01 12.38 -46.05
C ARG A 296 -13.56 10.97 -45.93
N LEU A 297 -12.84 10.08 -45.24
CA LEU A 297 -13.31 8.74 -44.93
C LEU A 297 -14.57 8.77 -44.05
N ARG A 298 -14.62 9.67 -43.06
CA ARG A 298 -15.77 9.86 -42.16
C ARG A 298 -17.00 10.40 -42.88
N LEU A 299 -16.82 11.34 -43.82
CA LEU A 299 -17.87 11.87 -44.68
C LEU A 299 -18.36 10.80 -45.66
N LYS A 300 -17.45 10.02 -46.24
CA LYS A 300 -17.78 8.87 -47.10
C LYS A 300 -18.54 7.77 -46.32
N MET A 301 -18.15 7.53 -45.07
CA MET A 301 -18.84 6.64 -44.13
C MET A 301 -20.09 7.26 -43.47
N ALA A 302 -20.36 8.55 -43.64
CA ALA A 302 -21.58 9.21 -43.16
C ALA A 302 -22.77 9.01 -44.09
N GLY A 303 -22.53 8.56 -45.34
CA GLY A 303 -23.59 8.21 -46.28
C GLY A 303 -24.46 7.03 -45.81
N PRO A 304 -25.72 6.95 -46.27
CA PRO A 304 -26.69 5.93 -45.84
C PRO A 304 -26.21 4.49 -46.08
N ARG A 305 -25.31 4.29 -47.07
CA ARG A 305 -24.73 3.00 -47.44
C ARG A 305 -23.83 2.37 -46.36
N TYR A 306 -23.24 3.19 -45.48
CA TYR A 306 -22.35 2.75 -44.39
C TYR A 306 -23.02 2.83 -43.01
N LYS A 307 -24.33 3.07 -42.95
CA LYS A 307 -25.11 3.16 -41.70
C LYS A 307 -24.96 1.90 -40.84
N TRP A 308 -24.96 0.72 -41.46
CA TRP A 308 -24.74 -0.56 -40.79
C TRP A 308 -23.30 -0.76 -40.34
N ALA A 309 -22.31 -0.33 -41.14
CA ALA A 309 -20.90 -0.36 -40.74
C ALA A 309 -20.62 0.54 -39.53
N ARG A 310 -21.24 1.73 -39.46
CA ARG A 310 -21.14 2.64 -38.31
C ARG A 310 -21.80 2.09 -37.05
N ARG A 311 -22.98 1.47 -37.19
CA ARG A 311 -23.67 0.78 -36.10
C ARG A 311 -22.88 -0.45 -35.64
N GLY A 312 -22.27 -1.17 -36.59
CA GLY A 312 -21.35 -2.28 -36.32
C GLY A 312 -20.10 -1.84 -35.56
N LEU A 313 -19.47 -0.72 -35.94
CA LEU A 313 -18.32 -0.17 -35.22
C LEU A 313 -18.68 0.32 -33.81
N ALA A 314 -19.82 1.01 -33.66
CA ALA A 314 -20.30 1.43 -32.35
C ALA A 314 -20.66 0.21 -31.47
N GLY A 315 -21.29 -0.81 -32.06
CA GLY A 315 -21.57 -2.08 -31.41
C GLY A 315 -20.28 -2.81 -31.02
N ALA A 316 -19.28 -2.84 -31.88
CA ALA A 316 -17.97 -3.45 -31.61
C ALA A 316 -17.23 -2.72 -30.48
N LEU A 317 -17.27 -1.38 -30.43
CA LEU A 317 -16.69 -0.62 -29.33
C LEU A 317 -17.44 -0.83 -28.01
N ALA A 318 -18.77 -0.91 -28.05
CA ALA A 318 -19.57 -1.24 -26.87
C ALA A 318 -19.32 -2.67 -26.39
N CYS A 319 -19.19 -3.63 -27.31
CA CYS A 319 -18.82 -5.01 -26.99
C CYS A 319 -17.40 -5.07 -26.45
N ALA A 320 -16.44 -4.34 -27.03
CA ALA A 320 -15.07 -4.27 -26.51
C ALA A 320 -15.06 -3.70 -25.09
N PHE A 321 -15.79 -2.61 -24.84
CA PHE A 321 -15.93 -2.05 -23.49
C PHE A 321 -16.56 -3.05 -22.51
N LEU A 322 -17.67 -3.69 -22.90
CA LEU A 322 -18.33 -4.70 -22.07
C LEU A 322 -17.42 -5.90 -21.82
N CYS A 323 -16.70 -6.39 -22.83
CA CYS A 323 -15.72 -7.46 -22.69
C CYS A 323 -14.60 -7.04 -21.74
N THR A 324 -14.03 -5.83 -21.89
CA THR A 324 -13.00 -5.31 -21.00
C THR A 324 -13.52 -5.21 -19.56
N VAL A 325 -14.70 -4.63 -19.35
CA VAL A 325 -15.32 -4.56 -18.01
C VAL A 325 -15.59 -5.95 -17.46
N THR A 326 -16.06 -6.90 -18.28
CA THR A 326 -16.36 -8.26 -17.82
C THR A 326 -15.08 -9.02 -17.46
N VAL A 327 -14.02 -8.88 -18.25
CA VAL A 327 -12.71 -9.49 -17.99
C VAL A 327 -12.10 -8.89 -16.72
N LEU A 328 -12.11 -7.57 -16.59
CA LEU A 328 -11.60 -6.88 -15.39
C LEU A 328 -12.46 -7.21 -14.16
N ALA A 329 -13.78 -7.23 -14.30
CA ALA A 329 -14.70 -7.61 -13.22
C ALA A 329 -14.53 -9.07 -12.83
N HIS A 330 -14.28 -9.98 -13.76
CA HIS A 330 -14.00 -11.38 -13.43
C HIS A 330 -12.64 -11.53 -12.74
N ALA A 331 -11.62 -10.82 -13.22
CA ALA A 331 -10.30 -10.76 -12.59
C ALA A 331 -10.35 -10.22 -11.15
N THR A 332 -11.34 -9.37 -10.84
CA THR A 332 -11.57 -8.75 -9.53
C THR A 332 -12.77 -9.34 -8.76
N SER A 333 -13.44 -10.38 -9.29
CA SER A 333 -14.66 -10.93 -8.69
C SER A 333 -14.37 -11.78 -7.46
N SER A 334 -15.30 -11.73 -6.49
CA SER A 334 -15.21 -12.38 -5.17
C SER A 334 -15.15 -13.90 -5.28
N ARG A 335 -13.94 -14.44 -5.19
CA ARG A 335 -13.70 -15.77 -4.63
C ARG A 335 -13.86 -15.67 -3.10
N PRO A 336 -13.96 -16.78 -2.35
CA PRO A 336 -13.77 -16.71 -0.89
C PRO A 336 -12.48 -15.94 -0.64
N VAL A 337 -12.49 -14.99 0.30
CA VAL A 337 -11.31 -14.17 0.58
C VAL A 337 -10.87 -14.36 2.02
N VAL A 338 -9.60 -14.09 2.29
CA VAL A 338 -9.06 -13.91 3.62
C VAL A 338 -8.28 -12.61 3.63
N ASN A 339 -8.59 -11.73 4.58
CA ASN A 339 -7.92 -10.46 4.80
C ASN A 339 -6.83 -10.67 5.86
N VAL A 340 -5.57 -10.58 5.45
CA VAL A 340 -4.42 -10.83 6.32
C VAL A 340 -3.65 -9.54 6.51
N CYS A 341 -3.29 -9.22 7.75
CA CYS A 341 -2.38 -8.12 8.03
C CYS A 341 -1.15 -8.60 8.81
N SER A 342 0.04 -8.32 8.31
CA SER A 342 1.31 -8.61 9.00
C SER A 342 2.12 -7.34 9.23
N LEU A 343 3.13 -7.43 10.09
CA LEU A 343 4.22 -6.46 10.13
C LEU A 343 5.11 -6.65 8.88
N GLY A 344 5.64 -5.55 8.32
CA GLY A 344 6.76 -5.55 7.36
C GLY A 344 6.69 -6.50 6.14
N GLU A 345 7.84 -6.79 5.54
CA GLU A 345 8.04 -7.85 4.53
C GLU A 345 8.31 -9.18 5.21
N TYR A 346 7.27 -9.75 5.81
CA TYR A 346 7.41 -10.91 6.70
C TYR A 346 6.86 -12.20 6.11
N ILE A 347 6.71 -12.28 4.78
CA ILE A 347 6.24 -13.47 4.08
C ILE A 347 6.83 -13.56 2.68
N ASP A 348 7.14 -14.78 2.22
CA ASP A 348 7.31 -15.10 0.81
C ASP A 348 5.99 -14.92 0.04
N GLU A 349 5.95 -13.97 -0.90
CA GLU A 349 4.75 -13.69 -1.70
C GLU A 349 4.34 -14.88 -2.59
N GLU A 350 5.24 -15.82 -2.89
CA GLU A 350 4.90 -17.06 -3.61
C GLU A 350 4.01 -17.97 -2.75
N LEU A 351 4.18 -17.99 -1.43
CA LEU A 351 3.32 -18.74 -0.51
C LEU A 351 1.87 -18.26 -0.58
N ILE A 352 1.66 -16.96 -0.74
CA ILE A 352 0.33 -16.40 -1.00
C ILE A 352 -0.25 -17.07 -2.24
N THR A 353 0.49 -17.05 -3.35
CA THR A 353 0.05 -17.64 -4.63
C THR A 353 -0.20 -19.15 -4.53
N ARG A 354 0.66 -19.88 -3.81
CA ARG A 354 0.49 -21.32 -3.55
C ARG A 354 -0.79 -21.61 -2.78
N PHE A 355 -1.06 -20.86 -1.72
CA PHE A 355 -2.30 -20.98 -0.94
C PHE A 355 -3.54 -20.76 -1.82
N GLU A 356 -3.52 -19.71 -2.63
CA GLU A 356 -4.65 -19.39 -3.50
C GLU A 356 -4.90 -20.46 -4.56
N ASN A 357 -3.83 -21.02 -5.13
CA ASN A 357 -3.92 -22.09 -6.12
C ASN A 357 -4.43 -23.39 -5.48
N ALA A 358 -4.01 -23.70 -4.25
CA ALA A 358 -4.41 -24.91 -3.53
C ALA A 358 -5.87 -24.85 -3.05
N THR A 359 -6.33 -23.68 -2.61
CA THR A 359 -7.63 -23.54 -1.93
C THR A 359 -8.70 -22.85 -2.78
N GLY A 360 -8.30 -22.08 -3.78
CA GLY A 360 -9.18 -21.16 -4.52
C GLY A 360 -9.59 -19.92 -3.71
N ILE A 361 -9.12 -19.77 -2.46
CA ILE A 361 -9.34 -18.61 -1.60
C ILE A 361 -8.39 -17.50 -2.03
N ARG A 362 -8.84 -16.25 -2.04
CA ARG A 362 -8.00 -15.09 -2.33
C ARG A 362 -7.47 -14.47 -1.06
N VAL A 363 -6.20 -14.08 -1.06
CA VAL A 363 -5.57 -13.41 0.08
C VAL A 363 -5.45 -11.92 -0.23
N ASN A 364 -6.13 -11.11 0.57
CA ASN A 364 -5.94 -9.67 0.63
C ASN A 364 -4.88 -9.40 1.70
N TYR A 365 -3.62 -9.35 1.28
CA TYR A 365 -2.50 -9.17 2.20
C TYR A 365 -2.15 -7.68 2.34
N GLN A 366 -2.11 -7.21 3.58
CA GLN A 366 -1.71 -5.84 3.92
C GLN A 366 -0.63 -5.84 4.99
N THR A 367 0.08 -4.73 5.09
CA THR A 367 1.16 -4.60 6.07
C THR A 367 0.99 -3.36 6.92
N ALA A 368 1.27 -3.49 8.21
CA ALA A 368 1.35 -2.40 9.15
C ALA A 368 2.81 -2.02 9.41
N GLU A 369 3.07 -0.72 9.61
CA GLU A 369 4.41 -0.20 9.92
C GLU A 369 4.85 -0.56 11.34
N SER A 370 3.91 -0.70 12.27
CA SER A 370 4.18 -1.11 13.64
C SER A 370 2.96 -1.77 14.28
N ASN A 371 3.22 -2.49 15.37
CA ASN A 371 2.19 -3.05 16.23
C ASN A 371 1.20 -1.97 16.74
N GLU A 372 1.68 -0.78 17.09
CA GLU A 372 0.85 0.34 17.58
C GLU A 372 -0.05 0.93 16.48
N ALA A 373 0.47 1.02 15.25
CA ALA A 373 -0.31 1.48 14.11
C ALA A 373 -1.45 0.49 13.80
N LEU A 374 -1.14 -0.81 13.79
CA LEU A 374 -2.13 -1.88 13.63
C LEU A 374 -3.19 -1.86 14.73
N TYR A 375 -2.77 -1.76 15.99
CA TYR A 375 -3.67 -1.66 17.14
C TYR A 375 -4.63 -0.47 17.00
N SER A 376 -4.10 0.71 16.64
CA SER A 376 -4.89 1.94 16.49
C SER A 376 -5.90 1.82 15.35
N LEU A 377 -5.49 1.22 14.22
CA LEU A 377 -6.33 1.00 13.05
C LEU A 377 -7.51 0.08 13.39
N LEU A 378 -7.25 -1.06 14.04
CA LEU A 378 -8.29 -1.99 14.50
C LEU A 378 -9.23 -1.33 15.52
N LYS A 379 -8.69 -0.60 16.50
CA LYS A 379 -9.51 0.05 17.54
C LYS A 379 -10.43 1.14 16.99
N SER A 380 -10.02 1.82 15.93
CA SER A 380 -10.81 2.85 15.26
C SER A 380 -11.99 2.29 14.43
N GLY A 381 -12.03 0.97 14.20
CA GLY A 381 -12.98 0.32 13.30
C GLY A 381 -12.70 0.59 11.82
N GLY A 382 -11.48 1.02 11.50
CA GLY A 382 -11.05 1.39 10.15
C GLY A 382 -10.54 0.22 9.31
N ALA A 383 -10.40 -0.99 9.88
CA ALA A 383 -9.95 -2.18 9.18
C ALA A 383 -10.77 -3.43 9.52
N ASP A 384 -10.97 -4.27 8.51
CA ASP A 384 -11.71 -5.52 8.59
C ASP A 384 -10.78 -6.69 8.23
N TYR A 385 -9.76 -6.95 9.06
CA TYR A 385 -8.84 -8.08 8.90
C TYR A 385 -9.43 -9.35 9.53
N ASP A 386 -9.12 -10.50 8.93
CA ASP A 386 -9.45 -11.83 9.46
C ASP A 386 -8.32 -12.34 10.35
N VAL A 387 -7.10 -12.34 9.80
CA VAL A 387 -5.89 -12.82 10.49
C VAL A 387 -4.90 -11.67 10.61
N VAL A 388 -4.26 -11.55 11.78
CA VAL A 388 -3.16 -10.63 12.01
C VAL A 388 -1.93 -11.37 12.51
N VAL A 389 -0.75 -10.91 12.11
CA VAL A 389 0.54 -11.37 12.65
C VAL A 389 1.11 -10.24 13.50
N THR A 390 1.35 -10.51 14.79
CA THR A 390 1.88 -9.52 15.73
C THR A 390 2.84 -10.13 16.74
N SER A 391 3.65 -9.26 17.35
CA SER A 391 4.58 -9.66 18.41
C SER A 391 3.90 -10.02 19.73
N ASP A 392 4.60 -10.85 20.50
CA ASP A 392 4.24 -11.37 21.82
C ASP A 392 3.44 -10.40 22.73
N TYR A 393 3.96 -9.21 23.00
CA TYR A 393 3.33 -8.25 23.90
C TYR A 393 2.03 -7.68 23.31
N MET A 394 1.96 -7.51 21.99
CA MET A 394 0.77 -6.99 21.30
C MET A 394 -0.31 -8.07 21.22
N ALA A 395 0.08 -9.32 20.96
CA ALA A 395 -0.79 -10.49 21.07
C ALA A 395 -1.44 -10.55 22.46
N GLY A 396 -0.63 -10.45 23.52
CA GLY A 396 -1.12 -10.44 24.91
C GLY A 396 -2.10 -9.30 25.18
N ARG A 397 -1.83 -8.10 24.64
CA ARG A 397 -2.74 -6.96 24.74
C ARG A 397 -4.07 -7.19 24.00
N PHE A 398 -4.03 -7.72 22.78
CA PHE A 398 -5.25 -8.04 22.03
C PHE A 398 -6.13 -9.07 22.74
N ILE A 399 -5.51 -10.09 23.35
CA ILE A 399 -6.22 -11.09 24.16
C ILE A 399 -6.85 -10.43 25.39
N GLN A 400 -6.08 -9.65 26.14
CA GLN A 400 -6.55 -8.96 27.35
C GLN A 400 -7.71 -7.99 27.09
N GLU A 401 -7.66 -7.26 25.98
CA GLU A 401 -8.71 -6.31 25.59
C GLU A 401 -9.90 -6.99 24.88
N GLY A 402 -9.85 -8.30 24.66
CA GLY A 402 -10.90 -9.04 23.97
C GLY A 402 -11.08 -8.60 22.51
N MET A 403 -9.98 -8.35 21.82
CA MET A 403 -9.99 -7.98 20.39
C MET A 403 -9.87 -9.17 19.45
N VAL A 404 -9.48 -10.34 19.98
CA VAL A 404 -9.34 -11.60 19.24
C VAL A 404 -10.36 -12.63 19.70
N GLU A 405 -10.55 -13.67 18.90
CA GLU A 405 -11.39 -14.84 19.21
C GLU A 405 -10.55 -16.12 19.38
N LYS A 406 -11.11 -17.11 20.09
CA LYS A 406 -10.45 -18.41 20.26
C LYS A 406 -10.34 -19.13 18.92
N LEU A 407 -9.18 -19.72 18.67
CA LEU A 407 -8.93 -20.53 17.49
C LEU A 407 -9.59 -21.90 17.62
N ASP A 408 -10.12 -22.41 16.50
CA ASP A 408 -10.58 -23.78 16.38
C ASP A 408 -9.43 -24.66 15.86
N TYR A 409 -8.67 -25.24 16.79
CA TYR A 409 -7.53 -26.11 16.47
C TYR A 409 -7.92 -27.39 15.72
N SER A 410 -9.20 -27.77 15.68
CA SER A 410 -9.63 -28.88 14.83
C SER A 410 -9.49 -28.56 13.32
N GLN A 411 -9.44 -27.28 12.97
CA GLN A 411 -9.20 -26.78 11.62
C GLN A 411 -7.73 -26.40 11.35
N ILE A 412 -6.86 -26.50 12.37
CA ILE A 412 -5.43 -26.18 12.30
C ILE A 412 -4.59 -27.40 12.71
N PRO A 413 -4.69 -28.55 12.01
CA PRO A 413 -3.92 -29.74 12.37
C PRO A 413 -2.40 -29.52 12.38
N ASN A 414 -1.87 -28.61 11.56
CA ASN A 414 -0.43 -28.32 11.51
C ASN A 414 0.11 -27.64 12.78
N PHE A 415 -0.76 -27.18 13.68
CA PHE A 415 -0.34 -26.66 14.98
C PHE A 415 0.47 -27.68 15.79
N SER A 416 0.23 -28.99 15.61
CA SER A 416 0.99 -30.04 16.30
C SER A 416 2.46 -30.13 15.87
N LEU A 417 2.88 -29.39 14.82
CA LEU A 417 4.26 -29.34 14.34
C LEU A 417 5.09 -28.25 15.04
N MET A 418 4.45 -27.38 15.81
CA MET A 418 5.13 -26.32 16.56
C MET A 418 5.98 -26.92 17.68
N ASP A 419 7.17 -26.37 17.88
CA ASP A 419 8.08 -26.72 18.97
C ASP A 419 7.50 -26.28 20.31
N GLU A 420 7.58 -27.15 21.32
CA GLU A 420 7.06 -26.91 22.68
C GLU A 420 7.66 -25.65 23.32
N ARG A 421 8.87 -25.23 22.91
CA ARG A 421 9.53 -24.01 23.39
C ARG A 421 8.77 -22.73 23.09
N PHE A 422 7.97 -22.72 22.02
CA PHE A 422 7.20 -21.55 21.58
C PHE A 422 5.71 -21.65 21.94
N LEU A 423 5.34 -22.65 22.73
CA LEU A 423 4.00 -22.85 23.25
C LEU A 423 3.93 -22.39 24.72
N ASN A 424 2.70 -22.16 25.17
CA ASN A 424 2.33 -21.84 26.55
C ASN A 424 3.05 -20.60 27.11
N LEU A 425 3.42 -19.67 26.22
CA LEU A 425 4.07 -18.41 26.57
C LEU A 425 3.12 -17.50 27.36
N ASP A 426 3.68 -16.57 28.14
CA ASP A 426 2.94 -15.76 29.11
C ASP A 426 1.75 -14.97 28.53
N PHE A 427 1.80 -14.61 27.24
CA PHE A 427 0.73 -13.88 26.58
C PHE A 427 -0.47 -14.77 26.20
N ASP A 428 -0.27 -16.09 26.05
CA ASP A 428 -1.32 -17.08 25.78
C ASP A 428 -0.97 -18.45 26.44
N PRO A 429 -1.04 -18.56 27.79
CA PRO A 429 -0.51 -19.72 28.52
C PRO A 429 -1.17 -21.06 28.19
N ALA A 430 -2.35 -21.03 27.56
CA ALA A 430 -3.10 -22.21 27.16
C ALA A 430 -3.14 -22.39 25.62
N ASN A 431 -2.43 -21.55 24.86
CA ASN A 431 -2.53 -21.42 23.41
C ASN A 431 -3.98 -21.48 22.94
N GLU A 432 -4.88 -20.66 23.47
CA GLU A 432 -6.27 -20.64 23.01
C GLU A 432 -6.50 -19.71 21.81
N TYR A 433 -5.58 -18.76 21.58
CA TYR A 433 -5.77 -17.63 20.66
C TYR A 433 -4.68 -17.50 19.60
N THR A 434 -3.53 -18.14 19.78
CA THR A 434 -2.32 -17.86 19.01
C THR A 434 -1.68 -19.11 18.39
N VAL A 435 -1.21 -18.98 17.16
CA VAL A 435 -0.29 -19.93 16.52
C VAL A 435 1.04 -19.23 16.25
N PRO A 436 2.17 -19.71 16.79
CA PRO A 436 3.49 -19.15 16.50
C PRO A 436 3.76 -19.08 14.99
N TYR A 437 4.31 -17.96 14.53
CA TYR A 437 4.61 -17.72 13.12
C TYR A 437 6.11 -17.82 12.85
N THR A 438 6.90 -17.05 13.59
CA THR A 438 8.36 -16.90 13.46
C THR A 438 8.94 -16.50 14.81
N TRP A 439 10.23 -16.70 14.97
CA TRP A 439 10.97 -16.18 16.12
C TRP A 439 12.33 -15.65 15.69
N GLY A 440 12.95 -14.84 16.54
CA GLY A 440 14.26 -14.27 16.28
C GLY A 440 14.85 -13.58 17.48
N THR A 441 16.01 -12.95 17.27
CA THR A 441 16.74 -12.20 18.29
C THR A 441 17.03 -10.78 17.82
N LEU A 442 17.06 -9.85 18.78
CA LEU A 442 17.59 -8.51 18.58
C LEU A 442 19.12 -8.55 18.75
N GLY A 443 19.85 -7.70 18.03
CA GLY A 443 21.30 -7.58 18.22
C GLY A 443 21.87 -6.32 17.61
N ILE A 444 23.19 -6.27 17.54
CA ILE A 444 23.94 -5.14 16.99
C ILE A 444 24.49 -5.54 15.63
N ILE A 445 24.13 -4.76 14.61
CA ILE A 445 24.75 -4.79 13.28
C ILE A 445 25.83 -3.71 13.25
N TYR A 446 27.04 -4.05 12.83
CA TYR A 446 28.12 -3.08 12.70
C TYR A 446 28.97 -3.31 11.45
N ASN A 447 29.50 -2.21 10.89
CA ASN A 447 30.43 -2.26 9.76
C ASN A 447 31.86 -2.32 10.28
N ARG A 448 32.54 -3.46 10.08
CA ARG A 448 33.93 -3.71 10.49
C ARG A 448 34.92 -2.70 9.92
N ASN A 449 34.62 -2.07 8.78
CA ASN A 449 35.45 -1.03 8.18
C ASN A 449 35.32 0.34 8.87
N MET A 450 34.32 0.53 9.74
CA MET A 450 34.04 1.78 10.44
C MET A 450 34.21 1.68 11.96
N VAL A 451 34.49 0.49 12.49
CA VAL A 451 34.80 0.27 13.90
C VAL A 451 36.27 -0.12 14.08
N GLU A 452 36.89 0.32 15.16
CA GLU A 452 38.31 0.01 15.42
C GLU A 452 38.49 -1.29 16.21
N GLU A 453 37.45 -1.71 16.94
CA GLU A 453 37.44 -2.89 17.81
C GLU A 453 36.18 -3.70 17.53
N GLU A 454 36.24 -4.99 17.85
CA GLU A 454 35.10 -5.88 17.76
C GLU A 454 34.05 -5.50 18.80
N ILE A 455 32.79 -5.40 18.36
CA ILE A 455 31.70 -4.98 19.23
C ILE A 455 31.16 -6.21 19.96
N THR A 456 31.12 -6.17 21.28
CA THR A 456 30.59 -7.27 22.11
C THR A 456 29.53 -6.83 23.13
N SER A 457 29.29 -5.52 23.25
CA SER A 457 28.47 -4.90 24.31
C SER A 457 27.52 -3.84 23.76
N TRP A 458 26.33 -3.72 24.37
CA TRP A 458 25.38 -2.64 24.11
C TRP A 458 25.96 -1.24 24.34
N SER A 459 27.03 -1.10 25.14
CA SER A 459 27.64 0.21 25.41
C SER A 459 28.15 0.91 24.16
N ALA A 460 28.47 0.16 23.10
CA ALA A 460 28.94 0.71 21.83
C ALA A 460 27.93 1.68 21.18
N LEU A 461 26.63 1.48 21.40
CA LEU A 461 25.57 2.35 20.89
C LEU A 461 25.60 3.77 21.49
N TYR A 462 26.23 3.93 22.65
CA TYR A 462 26.22 5.18 23.42
C TYR A 462 27.59 5.85 23.49
N ASP A 463 28.61 5.27 22.83
CA ASP A 463 29.98 5.77 22.81
C ASP A 463 30.11 6.98 21.87
N ASP A 464 30.74 8.05 22.37
CA ASP A 464 31.01 9.28 21.63
C ASP A 464 32.01 9.06 20.47
N LYS A 465 32.77 7.96 20.50
CA LYS A 465 33.64 7.53 19.39
C LYS A 465 32.88 7.38 18.07
N TYR A 466 31.63 6.91 18.14
CA TYR A 466 30.79 6.66 16.98
C TYR A 466 29.80 7.80 16.71
N ALA A 467 30.08 9.00 17.19
CA ALA A 467 29.16 10.12 17.04
C ALA A 467 28.81 10.42 15.58
N GLY A 468 27.50 10.54 15.31
CA GLY A 468 26.96 10.70 13.96
C GLY A 468 27.05 9.45 13.09
N ASN A 469 27.35 8.28 13.65
CA ASN A 469 27.46 7.01 12.91
C ASN A 469 26.64 5.87 13.52
N VAL A 470 25.82 6.13 14.54
CA VAL A 470 24.91 5.14 15.13
C VAL A 470 23.48 5.37 14.64
N LEU A 471 22.75 4.30 14.34
CA LEU A 471 21.33 4.32 14.02
C LEU A 471 20.52 3.79 15.21
N LEU A 472 19.57 4.59 15.69
CA LEU A 472 18.67 4.18 16.77
C LEU A 472 17.44 3.49 16.18
N ILE A 473 17.11 2.30 16.66
CA ILE A 473 15.91 1.58 16.25
C ILE A 473 14.64 2.39 16.61
N ASN A 474 13.72 2.53 15.66
CA ASN A 474 12.48 3.27 15.85
C ASN A 474 11.36 2.39 16.44
N ASN A 475 11.66 1.71 17.55
CA ASN A 475 10.71 0.96 18.36
C ASN A 475 10.95 1.30 19.83
N SER A 476 9.92 1.79 20.51
CA SER A 476 10.03 2.26 21.90
C SER A 476 10.41 1.17 22.89
N ARG A 477 9.99 -0.08 22.66
CA ARG A 477 10.34 -1.22 23.52
C ARG A 477 11.79 -1.61 23.30
N ASP A 478 12.20 -1.79 22.05
CA ASP A 478 13.57 -2.20 21.71
C ASP A 478 14.61 -1.16 22.10
N ALA A 479 14.38 0.11 21.75
CA ALA A 479 15.31 1.20 22.04
C ALA A 479 15.53 1.45 23.54
N LEU A 480 14.53 1.14 24.38
CA LEU A 480 14.70 1.19 25.84
C LEU A 480 15.25 -0.13 26.38
N ALA A 481 14.95 -1.27 25.75
CA ALA A 481 15.49 -2.57 26.12
C ALA A 481 17.02 -2.63 25.95
N GLU A 482 17.57 -2.14 24.83
CA GLU A 482 19.03 -2.05 24.64
C GLU A 482 19.72 -1.22 25.75
N ALA A 483 19.07 -0.13 26.20
CA ALA A 483 19.59 0.72 27.26
C ALA A 483 19.46 0.05 28.64
N LEU A 484 18.36 -0.66 28.89
CA LEU A 484 18.17 -1.46 30.11
C LEU A 484 19.23 -2.56 30.20
N LEU A 485 19.46 -3.30 29.12
CA LEU A 485 20.48 -4.34 29.03
C LEU A 485 21.88 -3.77 29.23
N CYS A 486 22.19 -2.63 28.61
CA CYS A 486 23.45 -1.91 28.82
C CYS A 486 23.68 -1.51 30.29
N LEU A 487 22.61 -1.26 31.05
CA LEU A 487 22.65 -0.92 32.48
C LEU A 487 22.57 -2.17 33.39
N GLY A 488 22.40 -3.37 32.83
CA GLY A 488 22.26 -4.62 33.57
C GLY A 488 20.88 -4.84 34.19
N TYR A 489 19.85 -4.20 33.64
CA TYR A 489 18.45 -4.38 34.04
C TYR A 489 17.70 -5.30 33.08
N SER A 490 16.66 -5.97 33.58
CA SER A 490 15.76 -6.79 32.75
C SER A 490 14.99 -5.91 31.76
N VAL A 491 14.78 -6.43 30.55
CA VAL A 491 13.96 -5.78 29.50
C VAL A 491 12.48 -5.67 29.88
N ASN A 492 12.08 -6.39 30.94
CA ASN A 492 10.72 -6.43 31.46
C ASN A 492 10.55 -5.73 32.81
N THR A 493 11.51 -4.90 33.22
CA THR A 493 11.39 -4.17 34.49
C THR A 493 10.14 -3.30 34.54
N THR A 494 9.49 -3.29 35.70
CA THR A 494 8.39 -2.37 36.03
C THR A 494 8.83 -1.24 36.95
N ASP A 495 10.12 -1.16 37.30
CA ASP A 495 10.67 -0.09 38.13
C ASP A 495 10.82 1.20 37.31
N GLU A 496 10.04 2.21 37.69
CA GLU A 496 10.08 3.53 37.04
C GLU A 496 11.46 4.19 37.10
N ALA A 497 12.25 3.97 38.15
CA ALA A 497 13.58 4.56 38.27
C ALA A 497 14.54 3.98 37.22
N GLN A 498 14.53 2.65 37.03
CA GLN A 498 15.34 1.96 36.04
C GLN A 498 14.97 2.37 34.62
N ILE A 499 13.67 2.46 34.32
CA ILE A 499 13.18 2.90 33.00
C ILE A 499 13.61 4.34 32.69
N ARG A 500 13.55 5.23 33.69
CA ARG A 500 13.99 6.63 33.52
C ARG A 500 15.50 6.75 33.36
N GLU A 501 16.27 5.90 34.03
CA GLU A 501 17.72 5.83 33.86
C GLU A 501 18.10 5.38 32.44
N ALA A 502 17.46 4.32 31.94
CA ALA A 502 17.61 3.86 30.55
C ALA A 502 17.24 4.96 29.55
N TYR A 503 16.12 5.66 29.79
CA TYR A 503 15.74 6.82 28.97
C TYR A 503 16.82 7.92 28.97
N GLU A 504 17.41 8.26 30.13
CA GLU A 504 18.45 9.29 30.18
C GLU A 504 19.75 8.87 29.49
N LEU A 505 20.06 7.57 29.44
CA LEU A 505 21.18 7.05 28.64
C LEU A 505 20.96 7.31 27.14
N VAL A 506 19.80 6.91 26.61
CA VAL A 506 19.43 7.14 25.20
C VAL A 506 19.32 8.63 24.91
N ALA A 507 18.62 9.39 25.75
CA ALA A 507 18.46 10.83 25.60
C ALA A 507 19.80 11.57 25.68
N GLY A 508 20.69 11.12 26.57
CA GLY A 508 22.05 11.63 26.69
C GLY A 508 22.84 11.44 25.41
N ALA A 509 22.86 10.22 24.86
CA ALA A 509 23.54 9.91 23.60
C ALA A 509 22.96 10.72 22.43
N SER A 510 21.64 10.87 22.37
CA SER A 510 20.97 11.72 21.39
C SER A 510 21.40 13.18 21.50
N ARG A 511 21.46 13.76 22.71
CA ARG A 511 21.92 15.14 22.94
C ARG A 511 23.40 15.34 22.57
N ARG A 512 24.22 14.31 22.71
CA ARG A 512 25.63 14.33 22.30
C ARG A 512 25.80 14.14 20.78
N GLY A 513 24.73 13.83 20.05
CA GLY A 513 24.77 13.62 18.61
C GLY A 513 25.31 12.25 18.21
N VAL A 514 25.20 11.25 19.10
CA VAL A 514 25.64 9.88 18.79
C VAL A 514 24.83 9.28 17.65
N PHE A 515 23.50 9.42 17.75
CA PHE A 515 22.57 8.92 16.75
C PHE A 515 22.44 9.87 15.56
N GLN A 516 22.53 9.33 14.34
CA GLN A 516 22.16 10.06 13.11
C GLN A 516 20.66 10.38 13.05
N GLY A 517 19.86 9.50 13.63
CA GLY A 517 18.40 9.56 13.59
C GLY A 517 17.79 8.24 14.04
N ARG A 518 16.47 8.22 14.15
CA ARG A 518 15.68 7.00 14.35
C ARG A 518 15.35 6.39 13.00
N VAL A 519 15.51 5.08 12.90
CA VAL A 519 15.24 4.34 11.66
C VAL A 519 14.40 3.10 11.95
N SER A 520 13.48 2.79 11.05
CA SER A 520 12.91 1.45 10.91
C SER A 520 13.57 0.83 9.67
N ASP A 521 12.83 0.65 8.58
CA ASP A 521 13.32 0.04 7.34
C ASP A 521 14.39 0.87 6.61
N GLU A 522 14.61 2.14 7.00
CA GLU A 522 15.74 2.91 6.46
C GLU A 522 17.10 2.34 6.87
N VAL A 523 17.14 1.47 7.90
CA VAL A 523 18.36 0.78 8.34
C VAL A 523 19.01 -0.02 7.22
N PHE A 524 18.22 -0.72 6.39
CA PHE A 524 18.72 -1.55 5.28
C PHE A 524 19.58 -0.72 4.33
N GLN A 525 19.03 0.36 3.77
CA GLN A 525 19.75 1.21 2.81
C GLN A 525 20.98 1.88 3.43
N LYS A 526 20.91 2.24 4.71
CA LYS A 526 22.01 2.91 5.40
C LYS A 526 23.15 1.95 5.70
N MET A 527 22.87 0.75 6.21
CA MET A 527 23.88 -0.25 6.55
C MET A 527 24.45 -0.90 5.28
N GLU A 528 23.62 -1.32 4.32
CA GLU A 528 24.06 -1.88 3.03
C GLU A 528 25.00 -0.92 2.28
N GLY A 529 24.70 0.38 2.32
CA GLY A 529 25.49 1.42 1.68
C GLY A 529 26.71 1.89 2.47
N GLY A 530 26.94 1.39 3.69
CA GLY A 530 28.05 1.83 4.56
C GLY A 530 27.93 3.27 5.06
N ASN A 531 26.71 3.79 5.21
CA ASN A 531 26.44 5.15 5.66
C ASN A 531 26.41 5.31 7.20
N ALA A 532 26.47 4.21 7.94
CA ALA A 532 26.51 4.17 9.39
C ALA A 532 27.44 3.04 9.86
N ALA A 533 28.00 3.20 11.05
CA ALA A 533 28.92 2.25 11.65
C ALA A 533 28.20 1.18 12.47
N ILE A 534 27.14 1.55 13.19
CA ILE A 534 26.46 0.68 14.16
C ILE A 534 24.94 0.90 14.08
N ALA A 535 24.16 -0.16 14.13
CA ALA A 535 22.71 -0.13 14.24
C ALA A 535 22.21 -1.28 15.12
N THR A 536 21.18 -1.04 15.91
CA THR A 536 20.41 -2.12 16.56
C THR A 536 19.32 -2.58 15.61
N TYR A 537 19.26 -3.88 15.31
CA TYR A 537 18.18 -4.45 14.51
C TYR A 537 18.10 -5.98 14.68
N TYR A 538 17.16 -6.60 13.99
CA TYR A 538 16.87 -8.04 14.12
C TYR A 538 17.84 -8.91 13.32
N ALA A 539 18.08 -10.13 13.81
CA ALA A 539 19.05 -11.07 13.22
C ALA A 539 18.71 -11.51 11.79
N GLY A 540 17.43 -11.81 11.50
CA GLY A 540 17.03 -12.21 10.15
C GLY A 540 17.21 -11.08 9.12
N ASP A 541 16.91 -9.85 9.53
CA ASP A 541 17.11 -8.67 8.68
C ASP A 541 18.59 -8.38 8.40
N TYR A 542 19.48 -8.67 9.36
CA TYR A 542 20.93 -8.58 9.13
C TYR A 542 21.38 -9.52 8.00
N LEU A 543 20.91 -10.76 7.97
CA LEU A 543 21.27 -11.72 6.92
C LEU A 543 20.86 -11.20 5.53
N SER A 544 19.66 -10.61 5.44
CA SER A 544 19.23 -9.92 4.22
C SER A 544 20.13 -8.74 3.83
N MET A 545 20.67 -7.99 4.80
CA MET A 545 21.63 -6.90 4.54
C MET A 545 23.00 -7.42 4.12
N LEU A 546 23.45 -8.55 4.67
CA LEU A 546 24.73 -9.18 4.36
C LEU A 546 24.80 -9.56 2.87
N ASP A 547 23.72 -10.10 2.32
CA ASP A 547 23.60 -10.41 0.89
C ASP A 547 23.59 -9.16 -0.01
N ASN A 548 23.18 -8.02 0.54
CA ASN A 548 22.91 -6.79 -0.21
C ASN A 548 23.91 -5.66 0.00
N GLN A 549 24.91 -5.85 0.85
CA GLN A 549 25.93 -4.85 1.14
C GLN A 549 26.72 -4.45 -0.12
N ALA A 550 27.15 -3.18 -0.15
CA ALA A 550 27.95 -2.63 -1.23
C ALA A 550 29.41 -3.13 -1.20
N ASP A 551 30.07 -3.10 -2.36
CA ASP A 551 31.50 -3.37 -2.44
C ASP A 551 32.29 -2.47 -1.48
N GLY A 552 33.06 -3.08 -0.57
CA GLY A 552 33.84 -2.35 0.44
C GLY A 552 33.10 -2.07 1.76
N VAL A 553 31.88 -2.60 1.93
CA VAL A 553 31.19 -2.69 3.23
C VAL A 553 31.40 -4.11 3.79
N ASP A 554 31.62 -4.22 5.10
CA ASP A 554 31.81 -5.49 5.80
C ASP A 554 30.92 -5.51 7.05
N LEU A 555 29.67 -5.96 6.87
CA LEU A 555 28.68 -6.02 7.94
C LEU A 555 28.85 -7.26 8.81
N ALA A 556 28.82 -7.09 10.12
CA ALA A 556 28.83 -8.14 11.13
C ALA A 556 27.64 -7.99 12.08
N PHE A 557 27.22 -9.10 12.69
CA PHE A 557 26.16 -9.15 13.69
C PHE A 557 26.65 -9.76 14.98
N VAL A 558 26.19 -9.23 16.11
CA VAL A 558 26.52 -9.76 17.43
C VAL A 558 25.29 -9.68 18.35
N ILE A 559 25.09 -10.74 19.11
CA ILE A 559 24.21 -10.72 20.29
C ILE A 559 25.10 -10.39 21.50
N PRO A 560 24.94 -9.22 22.13
CA PRO A 560 25.86 -8.76 23.16
C PRO A 560 25.98 -9.70 24.37
N GLU A 561 27.12 -9.60 25.07
CA GLU A 561 27.44 -10.43 26.23
C GLU A 561 26.48 -10.24 27.41
N GLU A 562 25.91 -9.04 27.55
CA GLU A 562 24.92 -8.74 28.60
C GLU A 562 23.58 -9.46 28.39
N GLY A 563 23.36 -10.05 27.21
CA GLY A 563 22.09 -10.62 26.79
C GLY A 563 21.38 -9.76 25.76
N SER A 564 20.22 -10.23 25.31
CA SER A 564 19.39 -9.53 24.33
C SER A 564 17.91 -9.87 24.50
N ASN A 565 17.06 -9.31 23.64
CA ASN A 565 15.72 -9.81 23.46
C ASN A 565 15.69 -10.97 22.45
N TRP A 566 14.88 -11.98 22.75
CA TRP A 566 14.35 -12.90 21.74
C TRP A 566 12.83 -12.77 21.72
N PHE A 567 12.21 -12.93 20.56
CA PHE A 567 10.78 -12.70 20.41
C PHE A 567 10.13 -13.80 19.59
N VAL A 568 8.81 -13.93 19.78
CA VAL A 568 7.95 -14.79 18.96
C VAL A 568 6.83 -13.92 18.42
N ASP A 569 6.71 -13.89 17.11
CA ASP A 569 5.54 -13.33 16.45
C ASP A 569 4.51 -14.44 16.24
N ALA A 570 3.23 -14.09 16.39
CA ALA A 570 2.14 -15.05 16.35
C ALA A 570 1.02 -14.60 15.42
N MET A 571 0.39 -15.58 14.77
CA MET A 571 -0.87 -15.42 14.06
C MET A 571 -2.03 -15.44 15.05
N LEU A 572 -2.91 -14.43 14.94
CA LEU A 572 -4.16 -14.31 15.70
C LEU A 572 -5.32 -14.05 14.75
N MET A 573 -6.53 -14.37 15.21
CA MET A 573 -7.75 -14.09 14.48
C MET A 573 -8.57 -13.01 15.18
N ILE A 574 -8.91 -11.96 14.44
CA ILE A 574 -9.66 -10.82 14.97
C ILE A 574 -11.08 -11.25 15.35
N ARG A 575 -11.60 -10.70 16.44
CA ARG A 575 -12.97 -10.96 16.87
C ARG A 575 -13.97 -10.50 15.80
N ASP A 576 -14.97 -11.34 15.56
CA ASP A 576 -15.99 -11.12 14.52
C ASP A 576 -15.41 -11.03 13.10
N ALA A 577 -14.29 -11.72 12.84
CA ALA A 577 -13.68 -11.83 11.51
C ALA A 577 -14.71 -12.28 10.46
N PRO A 578 -14.86 -11.54 9.33
CA PRO A 578 -15.86 -11.84 8.31
C PRO A 578 -15.66 -13.20 7.62
N HIS A 579 -14.43 -13.68 7.52
CA HIS A 579 -14.06 -14.92 6.82
C HIS A 579 -13.34 -15.90 7.74
N ARG A 580 -13.98 -16.23 8.87
CA ARG A 580 -13.41 -17.08 9.93
C ARG A 580 -12.85 -18.42 9.41
N LYS A 581 -13.57 -19.10 8.51
CA LYS A 581 -13.15 -20.40 7.98
C LYS A 581 -11.88 -20.27 7.13
N GLU A 582 -11.89 -19.30 6.22
CA GLU A 582 -10.76 -18.99 5.35
C GLU A 582 -9.54 -18.55 6.17
N GLY A 583 -9.74 -17.83 7.27
CA GLY A 583 -8.71 -17.49 8.26
C GLY A 583 -8.02 -18.70 8.89
N HIS A 584 -8.76 -19.72 9.35
CA HIS A 584 -8.15 -20.95 9.87
C HIS A 584 -7.40 -21.73 8.79
N MET A 585 -7.93 -21.76 7.56
CA MET A 585 -7.25 -22.41 6.44
C MET A 585 -5.92 -21.73 6.13
N TRP A 586 -5.89 -20.39 6.18
CA TRP A 586 -4.66 -19.61 6.02
C TRP A 586 -3.65 -19.93 7.13
N ILE A 587 -4.06 -19.85 8.40
CA ILE A 587 -3.18 -20.15 9.55
C ILE A 587 -2.62 -21.59 9.44
N ASN A 588 -3.47 -22.56 9.11
CA ASN A 588 -3.04 -23.94 8.95
C ASN A 588 -2.05 -24.15 7.79
N PHE A 589 -2.28 -23.49 6.65
CA PHE A 589 -1.37 -23.55 5.51
C PHE A 589 0.01 -23.01 5.87
N ILE A 590 0.05 -21.82 6.48
CA ILE A 590 1.29 -21.18 6.91
C ILE A 590 2.01 -22.01 7.98
N ALA A 591 1.29 -22.67 8.90
CA ALA A 591 1.88 -23.55 9.90
C ALA A 591 2.49 -24.85 9.34
N SER A 592 2.31 -25.16 8.05
CA SER A 592 2.87 -26.36 7.42
C SER A 592 4.39 -26.30 7.30
N THR A 593 5.07 -27.46 7.34
CA THR A 593 6.53 -27.54 7.20
C THR A 593 7.02 -26.95 5.88
N GLU A 594 6.35 -27.25 4.76
CA GLU A 594 6.71 -26.74 3.43
C GLU A 594 6.59 -25.21 3.33
N ALA A 595 5.55 -24.63 3.94
CA ALA A 595 5.40 -23.18 3.97
C ALA A 595 6.47 -22.54 4.85
N ASN A 596 6.77 -23.15 6.01
CA ASN A 596 7.80 -22.64 6.91
C ASN A 596 9.19 -22.69 6.29
N LEU A 597 9.57 -23.77 5.60
CA LEU A 597 10.88 -23.87 4.93
C LEU A 597 11.06 -22.77 3.87
N ALA A 598 10.08 -22.62 2.97
CA ALA A 598 10.14 -21.57 1.95
C ALA A 598 10.11 -20.16 2.56
N ASN A 599 9.35 -19.96 3.64
CA ASN A 599 9.32 -18.67 4.31
C ASN A 599 10.66 -18.35 4.99
N MET A 600 11.23 -19.30 5.75
CA MET A 600 12.53 -19.15 6.42
C MET A 600 13.62 -18.72 5.44
N ASP A 601 13.67 -19.39 4.29
CA ASP A 601 14.62 -19.09 3.21
C ASP A 601 14.46 -17.67 2.67
N TYR A 602 13.21 -17.24 2.47
CA TYR A 602 12.92 -15.93 1.91
C TYR A 602 13.15 -14.77 2.88
N ILE A 603 12.74 -14.91 4.15
CA ILE A 603 12.81 -13.81 5.14
C ILE A 603 13.98 -13.91 6.11
N TRP A 604 14.76 -14.99 6.11
CA TRP A 604 15.87 -15.25 7.04
C TRP A 604 15.49 -15.26 8.53
N TYR A 605 14.21 -15.45 8.87
CA TYR A 605 13.74 -15.63 10.24
C TYR A 605 13.52 -17.11 10.57
N ALA A 606 13.85 -17.52 11.79
CA ALA A 606 13.69 -18.89 12.22
C ALA A 606 12.22 -19.28 12.41
N SER A 607 11.89 -20.51 12.01
CA SER A 607 10.55 -21.07 12.19
C SER A 607 10.36 -21.68 13.58
N PRO A 608 9.17 -21.53 14.18
CA PRO A 608 8.76 -22.28 15.36
C PRO A 608 8.31 -23.71 15.01
N ASN A 609 8.20 -24.07 13.74
CA ASN A 609 7.93 -25.44 13.28
C ASN A 609 9.19 -26.29 13.43
N LYS A 610 9.16 -27.26 14.35
CA LYS A 610 10.33 -28.08 14.69
C LYS A 610 10.92 -28.80 13.48
N ALA A 611 10.04 -29.40 12.67
CA ALA A 611 10.46 -30.16 11.50
C ALA A 611 11.07 -29.25 10.43
N ALA A 612 10.55 -28.04 10.24
CA ALA A 612 11.12 -27.08 9.29
C ALA A 612 12.49 -26.58 9.77
N LEU A 613 12.61 -26.24 11.06
CA LEU A 613 13.87 -25.75 11.63
C LEU A 613 15.01 -26.77 11.51
N GLU A 614 14.72 -28.05 11.78
CA GLU A 614 15.68 -29.15 11.67
C GLU A 614 16.05 -29.48 10.22
N GLN A 615 15.12 -29.34 9.27
CA GLN A 615 15.32 -29.68 7.84
C GLN A 615 15.89 -28.53 7.00
N TYR A 616 15.92 -27.30 7.55
CA TYR A 616 16.31 -26.12 6.78
C TYR A 616 17.72 -26.20 6.16
N PRO A 617 18.77 -26.69 6.85
CA PRO A 617 20.10 -26.82 6.24
C PRO A 617 20.10 -27.72 4.98
N ASP A 618 19.40 -28.86 5.05
CA ASP A 618 19.27 -29.78 3.91
C ASP A 618 18.45 -29.14 2.77
N TYR A 619 17.38 -28.40 3.12
CA TYR A 619 16.56 -27.67 2.15
C TYR A 619 17.36 -26.58 1.41
N TYR A 620 18.20 -25.84 2.15
CA TYR A 620 19.09 -24.83 1.59
C TYR A 620 20.12 -25.46 0.63
N GLU A 621 20.74 -26.57 1.04
CA GLU A 621 21.71 -27.29 0.20
C GLU A 621 21.07 -27.80 -1.10
N GLU A 622 19.83 -28.30 -1.04
CA GLU A 622 19.10 -28.72 -2.25
C GLU A 622 18.77 -27.54 -3.18
N LEU A 623 18.42 -26.38 -2.62
CA LEU A 623 17.99 -25.21 -3.39
C LEU A 623 19.16 -24.48 -4.07
N TYR A 624 20.28 -24.32 -3.36
CA TYR A 624 21.42 -23.52 -3.80
C TYR A 624 22.60 -24.37 -4.31
N GLU A 625 22.54 -25.69 -4.17
CA GLU A 625 23.63 -26.63 -4.47
C GLU A 625 24.91 -26.33 -3.66
N GLU A 626 24.77 -25.73 -2.47
CA GLU A 626 25.86 -25.40 -1.54
C GLU A 626 25.46 -25.57 -0.06
N GLU A 627 26.42 -25.98 0.78
CA GLU A 627 26.18 -26.14 2.23
C GLU A 627 25.93 -24.78 2.90
N LEU A 628 24.89 -24.69 3.73
CA LEU A 628 24.61 -23.49 4.54
C LEU A 628 25.74 -23.28 5.56
N ASP A 629 26.29 -22.07 5.59
CA ASP A 629 27.29 -21.69 6.60
C ASP A 629 26.69 -21.83 8.02
N PRO A 630 27.30 -22.64 8.90
CA PRO A 630 26.85 -22.78 10.28
C PRO A 630 26.73 -21.45 11.02
N GLU A 631 27.60 -20.48 10.76
CA GLU A 631 27.54 -19.16 11.41
C GLU A 631 26.27 -18.40 11.00
N ILE A 632 25.87 -18.49 9.72
CA ILE A 632 24.62 -17.89 9.21
C ILE A 632 23.41 -18.57 9.88
N TYR A 633 23.43 -19.90 9.97
CA TYR A 633 22.35 -20.64 10.62
C TYR A 633 22.22 -20.30 12.10
N GLU A 634 23.33 -20.17 12.83
CA GLU A 634 23.32 -19.79 14.25
C GLU A 634 22.86 -18.34 14.48
N ILE A 635 23.05 -17.44 13.51
CA ILE A 635 22.48 -16.08 13.57
C ILE A 635 20.97 -16.12 13.35
N MET A 636 20.50 -16.89 12.36
CA MET A 636 19.07 -17.04 12.09
C MET A 636 18.35 -17.73 13.28
N ALA A 637 18.91 -18.82 13.77
CA ALA A 637 18.38 -19.68 14.81
C ALA A 637 19.37 -19.77 15.98
N ALA A 638 19.33 -18.75 16.84
CA ALA A 638 20.24 -18.62 17.98
C ALA A 638 20.33 -19.92 18.82
N PRO A 639 21.55 -20.42 19.13
CA PRO A 639 21.75 -21.59 19.99
C PRO A 639 21.15 -21.42 21.39
N GLU A 640 20.82 -22.53 22.04
CA GLU A 640 20.21 -22.52 23.38
C GLU A 640 21.06 -21.80 24.43
N GLU A 641 22.40 -21.88 24.33
CA GLU A 641 23.33 -21.14 25.21
C GLU A 641 23.18 -19.61 25.07
N ILE A 642 22.94 -19.13 23.86
CA ILE A 642 22.70 -17.72 23.57
C ILE A 642 21.29 -17.32 24.01
N LEU A 643 20.29 -18.16 23.76
CA LEU A 643 18.92 -17.90 24.20
C LEU A 643 18.80 -17.86 25.73
N ALA A 644 19.61 -18.64 26.45
CA ALA A 644 19.61 -18.66 27.92
C ALA A 644 20.04 -17.32 28.57
N ARG A 645 20.78 -16.47 27.83
CA ARG A 645 21.11 -15.10 28.25
C ARG A 645 20.15 -14.05 27.69
N CYS A 646 19.19 -14.43 26.86
CA CYS A 646 18.21 -13.53 26.28
C CYS A 646 16.87 -13.58 27.04
N GLU A 647 16.14 -12.47 27.06
CA GLU A 647 14.84 -12.34 27.72
C GLU A 647 13.71 -12.14 26.70
N PRO A 648 12.59 -12.90 26.78
CA PRO A 648 11.42 -12.64 25.96
C PRO A 648 10.66 -11.41 26.46
N TYR A 649 9.89 -10.73 25.61
CA TYR A 649 9.07 -9.62 26.09
C TYR A 649 7.80 -10.12 26.79
N HIS A 650 7.52 -9.54 27.95
CA HIS A 650 6.27 -9.73 28.66
C HIS A 650 5.31 -8.56 28.42
N ASN A 651 4.02 -8.83 28.57
CA ASN A 651 3.00 -7.79 28.59
C ASN A 651 3.12 -6.97 29.89
N LEU A 652 3.63 -5.74 29.79
CA LEU A 652 3.84 -4.86 30.93
C LEU A 652 2.51 -4.23 31.40
N PRO A 653 2.38 -3.85 32.68
CA PRO A 653 1.22 -3.14 33.18
C PRO A 653 0.92 -1.86 32.36
N ALA A 654 -0.35 -1.53 32.21
CA ALA A 654 -0.78 -0.37 31.41
C ALA A 654 -0.12 0.97 31.84
N ALA A 655 0.16 1.14 33.14
CA ALA A 655 0.88 2.30 33.66
C ALA A 655 2.34 2.35 33.17
N THR A 656 3.01 1.21 33.12
CA THR A 656 4.39 1.07 32.61
C THR A 656 4.42 1.30 31.10
N LEU A 657 3.51 0.68 30.34
CA LEU A 657 3.40 0.93 28.89
C LEU A 657 3.13 2.41 28.57
N LYS A 658 2.32 3.08 29.40
CA LYS A 658 2.10 4.52 29.27
C LYS A 658 3.39 5.31 29.53
N LEU A 659 4.16 4.94 30.56
CA LEU A 659 5.45 5.57 30.84
C LEU A 659 6.43 5.42 29.66
N TYR A 660 6.55 4.23 29.08
CA TYR A 660 7.36 3.99 27.88
C TYR A 660 6.95 4.93 26.74
N ASN A 661 5.64 5.02 26.44
CA ASN A 661 5.12 5.90 25.39
C ASN A 661 5.39 7.40 25.68
N ASP A 662 5.18 7.83 26.93
CA ASP A 662 5.40 9.21 27.36
C ASP A 662 6.88 9.59 27.23
N LEU A 663 7.80 8.70 27.64
CA LEU A 663 9.25 8.89 27.52
C LEU A 663 9.70 8.85 26.06
N TRP A 664 9.21 7.91 25.26
CA TRP A 664 9.53 7.81 23.84
C TRP A 664 9.13 9.06 23.06
N THR A 665 7.96 9.62 23.38
CA THR A 665 7.47 10.89 22.82
C THR A 665 8.36 12.05 23.24
N GLN A 666 8.84 12.08 24.50
CA GLN A 666 9.75 13.11 25.00
C GLN A 666 11.14 13.05 24.36
N LEU A 667 11.63 11.86 24.03
CA LEU A 667 12.94 11.66 23.42
C LEU A 667 13.10 12.46 22.11
N GLY A 668 11.99 12.81 21.44
CA GLY A 668 11.91 13.96 20.52
C GLY A 668 12.96 14.02 19.40
N VAL A 669 13.48 12.89 18.94
CA VAL A 669 14.42 12.86 17.81
C VAL A 669 13.60 13.06 16.55
N LYS A 670 13.71 14.26 15.96
CA LYS A 670 13.16 14.59 14.64
C LYS A 670 14.15 14.23 13.55
#